data_AF-A0A414XM46-F1
#
_entry.id   AF-A0A414XM46-F1
#
_cell.length_a   1.000
_cell.length_b   1.000
_cell.length_c   1.000
_cell.angle_alpha   90.00
_cell.angle_beta   90.00
_cell.angle_gamma   90.00
#
_symmetry.space_group_name_H-M   'P 1'
#
loop_
_entity.id
_entity.type
_entity.pdbx_description
1 polymer ?
#
loop_
_entity_poly.entity_id
_entity_poly.type
_entity_poly.pdbx_seq_one_letter_code
_entity_poly.pdbx_strand_id
1 'polypeptide(L)'
;MIKKLLSVLVLVFALSGSVLAQQSMSDQQVLEYVKTGMQQGKDQRQIATELARRGVTQEQAKRVKKLYEQQNGSADKDANATMQNRNRLREKTKTQEDIYVTENFTFNQRPAADRVVGKNSSDSVSANRYYEGMGMGDMEEMQKDKVYGRDIFETRNLTFEPSVNLATPPNYRLGPGDEVIIDIWGTNQATIRDNVSPDGSITIPDLGLIYLNGMTIAEANQYLRKELNKIYAGLDNEQNPSSQIKVTLGNSRTIQVNVMGEVFQPGTYALSSFSTVFHALYRAGGVSDIGSLRNIQVVRGGQKIATVDVYDFIMKGKINDDIRLQEGDVIIVPPYEALVSIEGNVKRPMKYEMKNNESVATLLKYAGGFSGDAYTRSLRMIRQNGKEYQIYTIDDIDYSVFQVKDGDALTAEAILYRFENKLEIKGAVYRPGIYQFGGTLNTVRQLVEKAEGLMGDAFTGRAVLHRERENLKKEVIQVDIKGIMDGTAPDVPLQRNDVLYIPSIHDLEDVGSIMVYGEVARPGEFAFADNTTLEDIIIQAGGLMESASTVRVDVSRRIKDSKGTEAVSTIGQMYSFSLKDGFVIDGEPGFVLQPYDQVYVRKSPAYQKQVNVQVTGEVLYEGDYALTEKSERLSDLIKKAGGVTPFAYIKGARLSRRINADERKRMETVLDMAKTGKDSIDVNRLDLGDIYYVGIDLEKAMLKPGSSADIVLREGDVIEIPEYNNTVRISGAVMYPNTVSFEDGKTLKYYIEQAGGYGFRAKKSKAYIVYMNGQVKRAKKGSRELIQPGCEVIVPVKEKSNWSLQNTLSIATTSASLATMIASIANILK
;
A
#
# COMPACT_ATOMS: atom_id res chain seq x y z
N MET A 1 -27.58 51.09 44.83
CA MET A 1 -27.02 51.07 43.47
C MET A 1 -25.54 50.70 43.60
N ILE A 2 -25.02 49.85 42.71
CA ILE A 2 -23.69 49.19 42.81
C ILE A 2 -23.69 47.97 43.77
N LYS A 3 -24.73 47.13 43.63
CA LYS A 3 -24.64 45.65 43.71
C LYS A 3 -24.37 45.05 42.32
N LYS A 4 -23.55 45.75 41.54
CA LYS A 4 -23.06 45.40 40.19
C LYS A 4 -21.59 45.81 40.17
N LEU A 5 -20.69 44.93 40.60
CA LEU A 5 -19.28 44.92 40.15
C LEU A 5 -18.48 43.72 40.68
N LEU A 6 -18.93 43.00 41.71
CA LEU A 6 -18.21 41.83 42.23
C LEU A 6 -18.68 40.47 41.66
N SER A 7 -19.75 40.46 40.86
CA SER A 7 -20.35 39.26 40.26
C SER A 7 -20.05 39.11 38.75
N VAL A 8 -19.10 39.89 38.21
CA VAL A 8 -18.67 39.79 36.80
C VAL A 8 -17.21 39.32 36.65
N LEU A 9 -16.40 39.29 37.72
CA LEU A 9 -15.04 38.73 37.65
C LEU A 9 -14.95 37.23 38.03
N VAL A 10 -16.04 36.63 38.50
CA VAL A 10 -16.10 35.19 38.86
C VAL A 10 -16.96 34.38 37.86
N LEU A 11 -17.51 35.03 36.83
CA LEU A 11 -18.33 34.38 35.79
C LEU A 11 -17.71 34.36 34.38
N VAL A 12 -16.40 34.64 34.25
CA VAL A 12 -15.62 34.47 33.01
C VAL A 12 -14.49 33.44 33.17
N PHE A 13 -14.30 32.86 34.35
CA PHE A 13 -13.37 31.75 34.60
C PHE A 13 -14.07 30.47 35.09
N ALA A 14 -15.35 30.29 34.74
CA ALA A 14 -16.15 29.09 35.01
C ALA A 14 -16.74 28.48 33.72
N LEU A 15 -15.99 28.56 32.62
CA LEU A 15 -16.28 27.91 31.33
C LEU A 15 -15.00 27.37 30.65
N SER A 16 -13.98 27.03 31.44
CA SER A 16 -12.90 26.16 30.99
C SER A 16 -13.26 24.73 31.36
N GLY A 17 -13.81 24.02 30.38
CA GLY A 17 -14.18 22.61 30.50
C GLY A 17 -13.03 21.80 31.09
N SER A 18 -13.39 20.99 32.08
CA SER A 18 -12.65 19.81 32.50
C SER A 18 -12.48 18.88 31.29
N VAL A 19 -11.41 19.12 30.53
CA VAL A 19 -10.83 18.12 29.63
C VAL A 19 -10.17 17.10 30.54
N LEU A 20 -10.83 15.95 30.70
CA LEU A 20 -10.15 14.73 31.11
C LEU A 20 -8.96 14.55 30.16
N ALA A 21 -7.75 14.74 30.67
CA ALA A 21 -6.53 14.37 29.97
C ALA A 21 -6.55 12.85 29.78
N GLN A 22 -7.12 12.40 28.67
CA GLN A 22 -6.99 11.04 28.21
C GLN A 22 -5.51 10.86 27.88
N GLN A 23 -4.81 10.03 28.67
CA GLN A 23 -3.41 9.67 28.38
C GLN A 23 -3.36 9.14 26.94
N SER A 24 -2.76 9.91 26.04
CA SER A 24 -2.52 9.45 24.67
C SER A 24 -1.51 8.31 24.75
N MET A 25 -1.86 7.19 24.14
CA MET A 25 -0.97 6.03 24.09
C MET A 25 0.29 6.41 23.30
N SER A 26 1.46 5.96 23.75
CA SER A 26 2.70 6.04 22.96
C SER A 26 2.67 5.05 21.79
N ASP A 27 3.49 5.29 20.75
CA ASP A 27 3.57 4.40 19.57
C ASP A 27 3.92 2.95 19.96
N GLN A 28 4.73 2.73 21.01
CA GLN A 28 5.00 1.40 21.57
C GLN A 28 3.78 0.78 22.25
N GLN A 29 3.02 1.55 23.03
CA GLN A 29 1.79 1.04 23.68
C GLN A 29 0.71 0.69 22.67
N VAL A 30 0.61 1.44 21.56
CA VAL A 30 -0.30 1.11 20.45
C VAL A 30 0.14 -0.20 19.77
N LEU A 31 1.45 -0.38 19.54
CA LEU A 31 2.00 -1.61 18.96
C LEU A 31 1.73 -2.84 19.85
N GLU A 32 1.95 -2.72 21.17
CA GLU A 32 1.68 -3.76 22.16
C GLU A 32 0.20 -4.14 22.19
N TYR A 33 -0.68 -3.13 22.14
CA TYR A 33 -2.14 -3.32 22.12
C TYR A 33 -2.61 -4.06 20.86
N VAL A 34 -2.05 -3.71 19.70
CA VAL A 34 -2.35 -4.41 18.43
C VAL A 34 -1.87 -5.87 18.50
N LYS A 35 -0.65 -6.14 18.97
CA LYS A 35 -0.11 -7.51 19.12
C LYS A 35 -0.97 -8.35 20.07
N THR A 36 -1.36 -7.78 21.21
CA THR A 36 -2.20 -8.47 22.21
C THR A 36 -3.61 -8.72 21.66
N GLY A 37 -4.21 -7.75 20.97
CA GLY A 37 -5.53 -7.89 20.34
C GLY A 37 -5.56 -8.98 19.27
N MET A 38 -4.50 -9.08 18.45
CA MET A 38 -4.36 -10.15 17.45
C MET A 38 -4.17 -11.53 18.10
N GLN A 39 -3.39 -11.63 19.18
CA GLN A 39 -3.24 -12.88 19.95
C GLN A 39 -4.55 -13.30 20.63
N GLN A 40 -5.41 -12.35 20.98
CA GLN A 40 -6.75 -12.60 21.52
C GLN A 40 -7.81 -12.88 20.44
N GLY A 41 -7.43 -12.96 19.15
CA GLY A 41 -8.34 -13.25 18.05
C GLY A 41 -9.30 -12.13 17.68
N LYS A 42 -9.03 -10.89 18.12
CA LYS A 42 -9.84 -9.72 17.74
C LYS A 42 -9.62 -9.38 16.27
N ASP A 43 -10.70 -9.05 15.57
CA ASP A 43 -10.63 -8.60 14.18
C ASP A 43 -10.05 -7.18 14.06
N GLN A 44 -9.41 -6.87 12.93
CA GLN A 44 -8.73 -5.59 12.70
C GLN A 44 -9.66 -4.38 12.87
N ARG A 45 -10.95 -4.50 12.50
CA ARG A 45 -11.94 -3.43 12.71
C ARG A 45 -12.23 -3.19 14.19
N GLN A 46 -12.24 -4.23 15.02
CA GLN A 46 -12.44 -4.08 16.46
C GLN A 46 -11.25 -3.38 17.11
N ILE A 47 -10.03 -3.79 16.75
CA ILE A 47 -8.79 -3.15 17.23
C ILE A 47 -8.74 -1.68 16.81
N ALA A 48 -9.06 -1.36 15.56
CA ALA A 48 -9.09 0.01 15.05
C ALA A 48 -10.12 0.89 15.78
N THR A 49 -11.31 0.33 16.07
CA THR A 49 -12.37 1.05 16.80
C THR A 49 -11.96 1.31 18.26
N GLU A 50 -11.32 0.34 18.91
CA GLU A 50 -10.82 0.49 20.29
C GLU A 50 -9.66 1.49 20.37
N LEU A 51 -8.74 1.49 19.40
CA LEU A 51 -7.63 2.45 19.33
C LEU A 51 -8.13 3.88 19.05
N ALA A 52 -9.11 4.04 18.16
CA ALA A 52 -9.76 5.33 17.92
C ALA A 52 -10.44 5.88 19.18
N ARG A 53 -11.13 5.01 19.94
CA ARG A 53 -11.73 5.38 21.25
C ARG A 53 -10.69 5.73 22.31
N ARG A 54 -9.47 5.21 22.19
CA ARG A 54 -8.31 5.51 23.06
C ARG A 54 -7.49 6.71 22.59
N GLY A 55 -7.96 7.45 21.57
CA GLY A 55 -7.34 8.70 21.12
C GLY A 55 -6.16 8.54 20.17
N VAL A 56 -5.97 7.36 19.56
CA VAL A 56 -4.90 7.13 18.57
C VAL A 56 -5.27 7.79 17.25
N THR A 57 -4.39 8.65 16.73
CA THR A 57 -4.62 9.37 15.48
C THR A 57 -4.29 8.50 14.26
N GLN A 58 -4.85 8.86 13.09
CA GLN A 58 -4.59 8.14 11.84
C GLN A 58 -3.11 8.17 11.42
N GLU A 59 -2.41 9.27 11.72
CA GLU A 59 -0.97 9.40 11.49
C GLU A 59 -0.15 8.50 12.41
N GLN A 60 -0.53 8.42 13.69
CA GLN A 60 0.10 7.53 14.66
C GLN A 60 -0.10 6.06 14.29
N ALA A 61 -1.30 5.67 13.83
CA ALA A 61 -1.57 4.34 13.33
C ALA A 61 -0.71 3.99 12.09
N LYS A 62 -0.49 4.95 11.18
CA LYS A 62 0.41 4.76 10.02
C LYS A 62 1.87 4.58 10.44
N ARG A 63 2.37 5.34 11.43
CA ARG A 63 3.73 5.17 11.96
C ARG A 63 3.92 3.82 12.66
N VAL A 64 2.95 3.42 13.48
CA VAL A 64 2.97 2.13 14.19
C VAL A 64 2.87 0.95 13.20
N LYS A 65 2.07 1.08 12.13
CA LYS A 65 2.03 0.09 11.04
C LYS A 65 3.40 -0.10 10.38
N LYS A 66 4.10 1.00 10.08
CA LYS A 66 5.46 0.95 9.52
C LYS A 66 6.47 0.29 10.50
N LEU A 67 6.35 0.56 11.80
CA LEU A 67 7.15 -0.10 12.85
C LEU A 67 6.85 -1.61 12.96
N TYR A 68 5.58 -2.01 12.84
CA TYR A 68 5.16 -3.41 12.83
C TYR A 68 5.68 -4.15 11.59
N GLU A 69 5.58 -3.54 10.41
CA GLU A 69 6.08 -4.08 9.14
C GLU A 69 7.60 -4.21 9.13
N GLN A 70 8.33 -3.27 9.74
CA GLN A 70 9.79 -3.35 9.90
C GLN A 70 10.22 -4.43 10.90
N GLN A 71 9.43 -4.71 11.95
CA GLN A 71 9.72 -5.81 12.89
C GLN A 71 9.35 -7.19 12.34
N ASN A 72 8.28 -7.32 11.56
CA ASN A 72 7.80 -8.60 11.03
C ASN A 72 8.33 -8.95 9.63
N GLY A 73 9.04 -8.05 8.95
CA GLY A 73 9.73 -8.32 7.67
C GLY A 73 10.88 -9.33 7.72
N SER A 74 11.04 -10.06 8.83
CA SER A 74 12.08 -11.08 9.04
C SER A 74 11.56 -12.53 9.02
N ALA A 75 10.27 -12.76 8.79
CA ALA A 75 9.66 -14.10 8.92
C ALA A 75 9.09 -14.71 7.61
N ASP A 76 9.34 -14.11 6.44
CA ASP A 76 8.76 -14.57 5.17
C ASP A 76 9.81 -14.71 4.05
N LYS A 77 10.93 -15.37 4.37
CA LYS A 77 12.06 -15.57 3.45
C LYS A 77 12.22 -16.98 2.86
N ASP A 78 11.32 -17.93 3.11
CA ASP A 78 11.53 -19.33 2.74
C ASP A 78 10.54 -19.98 1.74
N ALA A 79 9.68 -19.21 1.05
CA ALA A 79 8.70 -19.83 0.14
C ALA A 79 8.58 -19.23 -1.28
N ASN A 80 9.56 -18.48 -1.79
CA ASN A 80 9.50 -17.93 -3.15
C ASN A 80 10.81 -18.00 -3.95
N ALA A 81 11.51 -19.13 -3.85
CA ALA A 81 12.68 -19.43 -4.66
C ALA A 81 12.34 -20.31 -5.89
N THR A 82 11.34 -19.95 -6.70
CA THR A 82 11.16 -20.60 -8.04
C THR A 82 10.53 -19.73 -9.13
N MET A 83 10.22 -18.44 -8.91
CA MET A 83 9.66 -17.56 -9.95
C MET A 83 10.44 -16.24 -10.17
N GLN A 84 11.75 -16.23 -9.95
CA GLN A 84 12.60 -15.05 -10.29
C GLN A 84 13.56 -15.28 -11.47
N ASN A 85 13.47 -16.43 -12.15
CA ASN A 85 14.38 -16.78 -13.25
C ASN A 85 13.84 -16.56 -14.66
N ARG A 86 12.72 -15.83 -14.83
CA ARG A 86 12.20 -15.47 -16.17
C ARG A 86 12.13 -13.98 -16.49
N ASN A 87 12.31 -13.08 -15.53
CA ASN A 87 12.19 -11.63 -15.77
C ASN A 87 13.51 -10.83 -15.75
N ARG A 88 14.68 -11.48 -15.63
CA ARG A 88 16.01 -10.81 -15.63
C ARG A 88 16.77 -10.86 -16.96
N LEU A 89 16.05 -10.85 -18.09
CA LEU A 89 16.66 -10.76 -19.42
C LEU A 89 16.02 -9.69 -20.31
N ARG A 90 15.29 -8.73 -19.73
CA ARG A 90 14.71 -7.63 -20.49
C ARG A 90 14.72 -6.30 -19.72
N GLU A 91 15.86 -5.96 -19.14
CA GLU A 91 16.12 -4.62 -18.60
C GLU A 91 17.62 -4.33 -18.64
N LYS A 92 18.11 -4.07 -19.84
CA LYS A 92 19.42 -3.45 -20.04
C LYS A 92 19.40 -2.65 -21.33
N THR A 93 18.62 -1.58 -21.35
CA THR A 93 18.87 -0.36 -22.14
C THR A 93 17.89 0.71 -21.63
N LYS A 94 18.38 1.65 -20.82
CA LYS A 94 18.00 3.07 -20.77
C LYS A 94 18.53 3.70 -19.48
N THR A 95 19.57 4.49 -19.64
CA THR A 95 19.94 5.60 -18.76
C THR A 95 20.05 6.83 -19.64
N GLN A 96 19.71 8.00 -19.07
CA GLN A 96 19.60 9.36 -19.63
C GLN A 96 18.25 9.63 -20.32
N GLU A 97 17.41 10.61 -19.94
CA GLU A 97 17.55 11.89 -19.21
C GLU A 97 16.26 12.24 -18.43
N ASP A 98 16.38 13.08 -17.40
CA ASP A 98 15.26 13.64 -16.62
C ASP A 98 14.72 14.96 -17.21
N ILE A 99 13.38 15.01 -17.32
CA ILE A 99 12.44 16.11 -16.95
C ILE A 99 12.49 17.45 -17.72
N TYR A 100 11.44 17.74 -18.51
CA TYR A 100 10.55 18.92 -18.35
C TYR A 100 9.13 18.60 -18.87
N VAL A 101 8.14 19.19 -18.19
CA VAL A 101 6.68 19.02 -18.30
C VAL A 101 6.13 19.53 -19.63
N THR A 102 5.21 18.79 -20.28
CA THR A 102 3.86 19.26 -20.71
C THR A 102 3.05 18.06 -21.20
N GLU A 103 1.88 17.84 -20.58
CA GLU A 103 0.87 16.86 -20.97
C GLU A 103 0.37 17.12 -22.40
N ASN A 104 0.36 16.08 -23.24
CA ASN A 104 -0.53 16.00 -24.39
C ASN A 104 -1.07 14.58 -24.51
N PHE A 105 -2.38 14.49 -24.30
CA PHE A 105 -3.25 13.38 -24.66
C PHE A 105 -3.02 12.94 -26.11
N THR A 106 -2.77 11.66 -26.33
CA THR A 106 -3.11 10.98 -27.60
C THR A 106 -3.53 9.53 -27.35
N PHE A 107 -4.45 9.11 -28.22
CA PHE A 107 -5.40 8.01 -28.11
C PHE A 107 -4.91 6.75 -28.85
N ASN A 108 -5.28 5.58 -28.31
CA ASN A 108 -5.39 4.25 -28.92
C ASN A 108 -4.19 3.63 -29.66
N GLN A 109 -3.82 2.43 -29.19
CA GLN A 109 -3.73 1.23 -30.05
C GLN A 109 -3.82 -0.05 -29.19
N ARG A 110 -4.85 -0.87 -29.46
CA ARG A 110 -4.92 -2.29 -29.07
C ARG A 110 -3.84 -3.08 -29.83
N PRO A 111 -3.48 -4.28 -29.34
CA PRO A 111 -3.70 -5.44 -30.20
C PRO A 111 -4.29 -6.67 -29.50
N ALA A 112 -5.07 -7.37 -30.34
CA ALA A 112 -5.53 -8.75 -30.37
C ALA A 112 -4.96 -9.81 -29.40
N ALA A 113 -5.91 -10.51 -28.77
CA ALA A 113 -6.08 -11.96 -28.69
C ALA A 113 -4.86 -12.89 -28.76
N ASP A 114 -4.69 -13.72 -27.71
CA ASP A 114 -4.31 -15.11 -27.94
C ASP A 114 -4.89 -16.09 -26.88
N ARG A 115 -5.61 -17.07 -27.43
CA ARG A 115 -5.81 -18.49 -27.05
C ARG A 115 -6.15 -18.92 -25.61
N VAL A 116 -7.37 -19.45 -25.56
CA VAL A 116 -7.90 -20.51 -24.68
C VAL A 116 -7.01 -21.76 -24.69
N VAL A 117 -6.62 -22.24 -23.51
CA VAL A 117 -6.38 -23.66 -23.23
C VAL A 117 -7.01 -23.98 -21.87
N GLY A 118 -7.95 -24.93 -21.87
CA GLY A 118 -8.79 -25.27 -20.73
C GLY A 118 -8.05 -25.93 -19.57
N LYS A 119 -8.63 -25.77 -18.39
CA LYS A 119 -8.46 -26.69 -17.27
C LYS A 119 -9.80 -26.86 -16.55
N ASN A 120 -10.20 -28.12 -16.43
CA ASN A 120 -11.43 -28.55 -15.79
C ASN A 120 -11.46 -28.22 -14.30
N SER A 121 -12.70 -28.05 -13.87
CA SER A 121 -13.27 -28.03 -12.53
C SER A 121 -12.68 -29.07 -11.56
N SER A 122 -12.23 -28.57 -10.41
CA SER A 122 -12.65 -29.02 -9.07
C SER A 122 -11.83 -28.21 -8.07
N ASP A 123 -12.44 -27.24 -7.39
CA ASP A 123 -12.06 -26.85 -6.03
C ASP A 123 -13.09 -25.87 -5.47
N SER A 124 -14.10 -26.43 -4.81
CA SER A 124 -14.94 -25.71 -3.87
C SER A 124 -14.12 -25.44 -2.60
N VAL A 125 -13.35 -24.35 -2.59
CA VAL A 125 -12.63 -23.90 -1.39
C VAL A 125 -12.79 -22.38 -1.23
N SER A 126 -13.72 -22.02 -0.36
CA SER A 126 -13.67 -20.83 0.52
C SER A 126 -13.38 -19.47 -0.14
N ALA A 127 -14.45 -18.78 -0.55
CA ALA A 127 -14.47 -17.42 -1.14
C ALA A 127 -13.94 -16.27 -0.25
N ASN A 128 -13.13 -16.52 0.79
CA ASN A 128 -12.75 -15.49 1.77
C ASN A 128 -11.24 -15.23 1.88
N ARG A 129 -10.41 -15.76 0.96
CA ARG A 129 -8.96 -15.48 0.91
C ARG A 129 -8.52 -14.62 -0.30
N TYR A 130 -9.45 -14.16 -1.13
CA TYR A 130 -9.16 -13.45 -2.38
C TYR A 130 -9.31 -11.92 -2.32
N TYR A 131 -9.50 -11.33 -1.13
CA TYR A 131 -9.76 -9.88 -1.00
C TYR A 131 -8.56 -9.03 -0.55
N GLU A 132 -7.43 -9.64 -0.20
CA GLU A 132 -6.19 -8.91 0.13
C GLU A 132 -5.26 -8.90 -1.10
N GLY A 133 -5.50 -7.97 -2.04
CA GLY A 133 -4.52 -7.68 -3.10
C GLY A 133 -5.05 -7.22 -4.46
N MET A 134 -6.38 -7.13 -4.67
CA MET A 134 -6.93 -6.73 -5.97
C MET A 134 -6.85 -5.21 -6.21
N GLY A 135 -6.42 -4.84 -7.42
CA GLY A 135 -6.45 -3.46 -7.88
C GLY A 135 -7.88 -3.00 -8.22
N MET A 136 -8.08 -1.69 -8.34
CA MET A 136 -9.38 -1.08 -8.68
C MET A 136 -9.97 -1.63 -9.99
N GLY A 137 -9.10 -2.01 -10.96
CA GLY A 137 -9.52 -2.60 -12.24
C GLY A 137 -10.06 -4.03 -12.12
N ASP A 138 -9.53 -4.84 -11.20
CA ASP A 138 -9.99 -6.22 -10.99
C ASP A 138 -11.39 -6.25 -10.36
N MET A 139 -11.70 -5.25 -9.51
CA MET A 139 -13.03 -5.06 -8.94
C MET A 139 -14.08 -4.62 -9.98
N GLU A 140 -13.69 -3.78 -10.95
CA GLU A 140 -14.56 -3.39 -12.07
C GLU A 140 -14.87 -4.55 -13.02
N GLU A 141 -13.90 -5.41 -13.33
CA GLU A 141 -14.13 -6.61 -14.15
C GLU A 141 -15.04 -7.62 -13.45
N MET A 142 -14.88 -7.84 -12.14
CA MET A 142 -15.76 -8.73 -11.38
C MET A 142 -17.20 -8.22 -11.27
N GLN A 143 -17.42 -6.90 -11.26
CA GLN A 143 -18.78 -6.35 -11.19
C GLN A 143 -19.53 -6.51 -12.53
N LYS A 144 -18.82 -6.48 -13.66
CA LYS A 144 -19.42 -6.65 -15.00
C LYS A 144 -20.04 -8.03 -15.24
N ASP A 145 -19.50 -9.07 -14.59
CA ASP A 145 -19.96 -10.45 -14.80
C ASP A 145 -21.11 -10.88 -13.88
N LYS A 146 -21.44 -10.04 -12.88
CA LYS A 146 -22.55 -10.30 -11.97
C LYS A 146 -23.92 -10.10 -12.62
N VAL A 147 -24.86 -10.98 -12.30
CA VAL A 147 -26.27 -10.85 -12.67
C VAL A 147 -27.00 -10.08 -11.57
N TYR A 148 -27.62 -8.97 -11.95
CA TYR A 148 -28.37 -8.14 -11.03
C TYR A 148 -29.48 -8.91 -10.32
N GLY A 149 -29.56 -8.75 -8.99
CA GLY A 149 -30.61 -9.34 -8.17
C GLY A 149 -30.29 -10.72 -7.57
N ARG A 150 -29.19 -11.39 -7.95
CA ARG A 150 -28.79 -12.67 -7.32
C ARG A 150 -28.21 -12.48 -5.91
N ASP A 151 -27.35 -11.47 -5.76
CA ASP A 151 -26.66 -11.12 -4.50
C ASP A 151 -27.60 -10.85 -3.30
N ILE A 152 -28.90 -10.61 -3.53
CA ILE A 152 -29.88 -10.34 -2.46
C ILE A 152 -30.09 -11.56 -1.54
N PHE A 153 -29.83 -12.77 -2.04
CA PHE A 153 -29.98 -14.01 -1.27
C PHE A 153 -28.65 -14.51 -0.68
N GLU A 154 -27.52 -13.95 -1.10
CA GLU A 154 -26.17 -14.39 -0.69
C GLU A 154 -25.64 -13.63 0.55
N THR A 155 -26.30 -12.56 0.95
CA THR A 155 -25.80 -11.67 2.00
C THR A 155 -26.01 -12.29 3.39
N ARG A 156 -24.91 -12.66 4.07
CA ARG A 156 -24.91 -13.35 5.38
C ARG A 156 -25.67 -12.65 6.53
N ASN A 157 -25.95 -11.35 6.40
CA ASN A 157 -26.61 -10.54 7.44
C ASN A 157 -28.07 -10.18 7.09
N LEU A 158 -28.59 -10.64 5.95
CA LEU A 158 -29.97 -10.39 5.54
C LEU A 158 -30.84 -11.57 5.97
N THR A 159 -31.53 -11.46 7.11
CA THR A 159 -32.52 -12.46 7.51
C THR A 159 -33.87 -12.08 6.91
N PHE A 160 -34.31 -12.81 5.88
CA PHE A 160 -35.74 -12.87 5.52
C PHE A 160 -36.45 -13.73 6.57
N GLU A 161 -36.52 -13.24 7.82
CA GLU A 161 -37.36 -13.89 8.82
C GLU A 161 -38.79 -13.36 8.67
N PRO A 162 -39.80 -14.25 8.69
CA PRO A 162 -41.18 -13.81 8.62
C PRO A 162 -41.48 -12.96 9.85
N SER A 163 -42.19 -11.85 9.67
CA SER A 163 -42.54 -10.92 10.75
C SER A 163 -43.36 -11.62 11.85
N VAL A 164 -42.68 -12.08 12.90
CA VAL A 164 -43.31 -12.76 14.06
C VAL A 164 -44.25 -11.81 14.84
N ASN A 165 -44.11 -10.50 14.63
CA ASN A 165 -44.90 -9.44 15.26
C ASN A 165 -46.08 -8.95 14.41
N LEU A 166 -46.49 -9.69 13.36
CA LEU A 166 -47.66 -9.30 12.58
C LEU A 166 -48.93 -9.57 13.41
N ALA A 167 -49.85 -8.60 13.44
CA ALA A 167 -51.17 -8.83 14.03
C ALA A 167 -51.83 -10.05 13.37
N THR A 168 -52.34 -10.97 14.17
CA THR A 168 -52.93 -12.23 13.69
C THR A 168 -53.93 -11.94 12.56
N PRO A 169 -53.65 -12.38 11.31
CA PRO A 169 -54.54 -12.07 10.20
C PRO A 169 -55.91 -12.72 10.42
N PRO A 170 -57.03 -11.98 10.31
CA PRO A 170 -58.36 -12.55 10.53
C PRO A 170 -58.70 -13.72 9.60
N ASN A 171 -58.07 -13.77 8.43
CA ASN A 171 -58.22 -14.81 7.41
C ASN A 171 -57.20 -15.97 7.53
N TYR A 172 -56.32 -15.96 8.53
CA TYR A 172 -55.41 -17.09 8.78
C TYR A 172 -56.22 -18.33 9.16
N ARG A 173 -55.99 -19.44 8.47
CA ARG A 173 -56.68 -20.72 8.73
C ARG A 173 -55.87 -21.53 9.74
N LEU A 174 -56.49 -21.79 10.88
CA LEU A 174 -55.95 -22.64 11.94
C LEU A 174 -55.78 -24.07 11.44
N GLY A 175 -54.72 -24.73 11.87
CA GLY A 175 -54.55 -26.16 11.71
C GLY A 175 -53.60 -26.75 12.75
N PRO A 176 -53.35 -28.08 12.67
CA PRO A 176 -52.54 -28.77 13.66
C PRO A 176 -51.17 -28.11 13.90
N GLY A 177 -50.80 -27.98 15.17
CA GLY A 177 -49.55 -27.37 15.62
C GLY A 177 -49.60 -25.86 15.83
N ASP A 178 -50.69 -25.18 15.44
CA ASP A 178 -50.90 -23.77 15.77
C ASP A 178 -51.22 -23.62 17.27
N GLU A 179 -50.63 -22.62 17.93
CA GLU A 179 -51.02 -22.25 19.29
C GLU A 179 -52.12 -21.17 19.23
N VAL A 180 -53.24 -21.44 19.89
CA VAL A 180 -54.36 -20.51 19.96
C VAL A 180 -54.39 -19.88 21.35
N ILE A 181 -54.41 -18.55 21.40
CA ILE A 181 -54.50 -17.77 22.62
C ILE A 181 -55.88 -17.12 22.65
N ILE A 182 -56.67 -17.47 23.65
CA ILE A 182 -58.03 -16.97 23.86
C ILE A 182 -58.00 -16.07 25.08
N ASP A 183 -58.13 -14.76 24.85
CA ASP A 183 -58.24 -13.78 25.92
C ASP A 183 -59.71 -13.41 26.17
N ILE A 184 -60.13 -13.49 27.43
CA ILE A 184 -61.46 -13.13 27.90
C ILE A 184 -61.29 -12.04 28.97
N TRP A 185 -61.97 -10.90 28.81
CA TRP A 185 -61.90 -9.77 29.75
C TRP A 185 -63.26 -9.08 29.96
N GLY A 186 -63.44 -8.41 31.09
CA GLY A 186 -64.70 -7.76 31.49
C GLY A 186 -65.14 -8.26 32.87
N THR A 187 -66.38 -8.73 32.98
CA THR A 187 -66.91 -9.39 34.19
C THR A 187 -66.12 -10.67 34.51
N ASN A 188 -65.65 -11.37 33.49
CA ASN A 188 -64.78 -12.55 33.60
C ASN A 188 -63.38 -12.23 33.08
N GLN A 189 -62.35 -12.85 33.68
CA GLN A 189 -60.96 -12.70 33.26
C GLN A 189 -60.30 -14.07 33.15
N ALA A 190 -59.94 -14.47 31.94
CA ALA A 190 -59.24 -15.72 31.67
C ALA A 190 -58.40 -15.60 30.40
N THR A 191 -57.22 -16.23 30.41
CA THR A 191 -56.42 -16.44 29.20
C THR A 191 -56.18 -17.93 29.04
N ILE A 192 -56.66 -18.51 27.95
CA ILE A 192 -56.49 -19.93 27.63
C ILE A 192 -55.48 -20.03 26.50
N ARG A 193 -54.48 -20.89 26.66
CA ARG A 193 -53.46 -21.18 25.65
C ARG A 193 -53.42 -22.68 25.44
N ASP A 194 -53.65 -23.09 24.20
CA ASP A 194 -53.53 -24.49 23.84
C ASP A 194 -53.11 -24.64 22.38
N ASN A 195 -52.51 -25.77 22.06
CA ASN A 195 -52.08 -26.09 20.71
C ASN A 195 -53.17 -26.90 20.02
N VAL A 196 -53.49 -26.54 18.78
CA VAL A 196 -54.38 -27.34 17.94
C VAL A 196 -53.74 -28.70 17.74
N SER A 197 -54.40 -29.73 18.25
CA SER A 197 -53.93 -31.11 18.19
C SER A 197 -53.91 -31.64 16.74
N PRO A 198 -53.26 -32.79 16.47
CA PRO A 198 -53.32 -33.46 15.16
C PRO A 198 -54.73 -33.81 14.68
N ASP A 199 -55.66 -34.09 15.60
CA ASP A 199 -57.09 -34.28 15.32
C ASP A 199 -57.85 -32.96 15.12
N GLY A 200 -57.19 -31.82 15.28
CA GLY A 200 -57.71 -30.50 14.93
C GLY A 200 -58.50 -29.80 16.04
N SER A 201 -58.36 -30.24 17.28
CA SER A 201 -59.09 -29.72 18.43
C SER A 201 -58.19 -29.02 19.46
N ILE A 202 -58.78 -28.22 20.32
CA ILE A 202 -58.17 -27.68 21.54
C ILE A 202 -59.00 -28.11 22.74
N THR A 203 -58.39 -28.16 23.92
CA THR A 203 -59.06 -28.50 25.16
C THR A 203 -59.35 -27.23 25.97
N ILE A 204 -60.63 -26.97 26.21
CA ILE A 204 -61.06 -25.85 27.06
C ILE A 204 -61.49 -26.40 28.42
N PRO A 205 -60.93 -25.89 29.55
CA PRO A 205 -61.39 -26.23 30.89
C PRO A 205 -62.90 -26.06 31.03
N ASP A 206 -63.56 -27.03 31.65
CA ASP A 206 -65.02 -27.08 31.89
C ASP A 206 -65.92 -27.18 30.64
N LEU A 207 -65.37 -27.08 29.42
CA LEU A 207 -66.12 -27.25 28.16
C LEU A 207 -65.73 -28.53 27.39
N GLY A 208 -64.50 -29.02 27.56
CA GLY A 208 -63.97 -30.18 26.85
C GLY A 208 -63.32 -29.84 25.50
N LEU A 209 -63.34 -30.79 24.56
CA LEU A 209 -62.69 -30.68 23.25
C LEU A 209 -63.48 -29.79 22.28
N ILE A 210 -62.80 -28.84 21.64
CA ILE A 210 -63.37 -27.92 20.64
C ILE A 210 -62.59 -28.01 19.34
N TYR A 211 -63.26 -28.30 18.24
CA TYR A 211 -62.65 -28.44 16.91
C TYR A 211 -62.46 -27.07 16.23
N LEU A 212 -61.23 -26.73 15.85
CA LEU A 212 -60.86 -25.46 15.21
C LEU A 212 -60.18 -25.61 13.84
N ASN A 213 -59.79 -26.82 13.46
CA ASN A 213 -59.02 -27.04 12.23
C ASN A 213 -59.79 -26.61 10.97
N GLY A 214 -59.12 -25.83 10.12
CA GLY A 214 -59.66 -25.25 8.89
C GLY A 214 -60.41 -23.92 9.08
N MET A 215 -60.78 -23.55 10.31
CA MET A 215 -61.43 -22.28 10.62
C MET A 215 -60.44 -21.12 10.47
N THR A 216 -60.91 -20.00 9.95
CA THR A 216 -60.17 -18.75 10.02
C THR A 216 -60.16 -18.20 11.45
N ILE A 217 -59.22 -17.33 11.81
CA ILE A 217 -59.20 -16.67 13.12
C ILE A 217 -60.51 -15.93 13.40
N ALA A 218 -61.10 -15.29 12.39
CA ALA A 218 -62.41 -14.64 12.52
C ALA A 218 -63.54 -15.65 12.81
N GLU A 219 -63.59 -16.76 12.07
CA GLU A 219 -64.57 -17.84 12.28
C GLU A 219 -64.38 -18.50 13.65
N ALA A 220 -63.14 -18.79 14.04
CA ALA A 220 -62.79 -19.35 15.33
C ALA A 220 -63.18 -18.42 16.47
N ASN A 221 -62.98 -17.10 16.34
CA ASN A 221 -63.40 -16.12 17.34
C ASN A 221 -64.92 -16.09 17.54
N GLN A 222 -65.69 -16.15 16.46
CA GLN A 222 -67.16 -16.22 16.52
C GLN A 222 -67.64 -17.56 17.10
N TYR A 223 -67.04 -18.66 16.67
CA TYR A 223 -67.37 -20.01 17.13
C TYR A 223 -67.06 -20.18 18.62
N LEU A 224 -65.86 -19.79 19.05
CA LEU A 224 -65.45 -19.84 20.45
C LEU A 224 -66.27 -18.90 21.32
N ARG A 225 -66.67 -17.72 20.84
CA ARG A 225 -67.61 -16.84 21.57
C ARG A 225 -68.91 -17.56 21.89
N LYS A 226 -69.49 -18.29 20.93
CA LYS A 226 -70.75 -19.03 21.10
C LYS A 226 -70.59 -20.19 22.09
N GLU A 227 -69.50 -20.93 21.99
CA GLU A 227 -69.22 -22.09 22.85
C GLU A 227 -68.89 -21.67 24.28
N LEU A 228 -68.06 -20.63 24.46
CA LEU A 228 -67.65 -20.11 25.76
C LEU A 228 -68.78 -19.37 26.50
N ASN A 229 -69.78 -18.85 25.80
CA ASN A 229 -70.97 -18.26 26.42
C ASN A 229 -71.76 -19.27 27.28
N LYS A 230 -71.52 -20.58 27.13
CA LYS A 230 -72.13 -21.63 27.98
C LYS A 230 -71.55 -21.64 29.41
N ILE A 231 -70.32 -21.14 29.60
CA ILE A 231 -69.60 -21.17 30.87
C ILE A 231 -69.18 -19.78 31.39
N TYR A 232 -69.09 -18.78 30.50
CA TYR A 232 -68.79 -17.39 30.85
C TYR A 232 -69.99 -16.48 30.53
N ALA A 233 -70.58 -15.89 31.57
CA ALA A 233 -71.73 -14.99 31.42
C ALA A 233 -71.34 -13.67 30.74
N GLY A 234 -72.27 -13.13 29.92
CA GLY A 234 -72.14 -11.79 29.33
C GLY A 234 -71.45 -11.71 27.97
N LEU A 235 -71.26 -12.85 27.29
CA LEU A 235 -70.76 -12.96 25.91
C LEU A 235 -71.89 -12.94 24.85
N ASP A 236 -73.14 -12.96 25.29
CA ASP A 236 -74.39 -13.09 24.53
C ASP A 236 -74.92 -11.78 23.92
N ASN A 237 -74.58 -10.62 24.52
CA ASN A 237 -75.01 -9.32 24.01
C ASN A 237 -73.98 -8.73 23.03
N GLU A 238 -74.33 -8.60 21.74
CA GLU A 238 -73.42 -8.06 20.71
C GLU A 238 -73.23 -6.54 20.80
N GLN A 239 -74.23 -5.79 21.30
CA GLN A 239 -74.15 -4.33 21.36
C GLN A 239 -73.44 -3.81 22.61
N ASN A 240 -73.56 -4.48 23.76
CA ASN A 240 -72.85 -4.13 25.00
C ASN A 240 -72.55 -5.41 25.82
N PRO A 241 -71.57 -6.22 25.41
CA PRO A 241 -71.18 -7.41 26.15
C PRO A 241 -70.49 -7.00 27.47
N SER A 242 -70.87 -7.63 28.57
CA SER A 242 -70.20 -7.44 29.86
C SER A 242 -68.89 -8.25 29.96
N SER A 243 -68.71 -9.25 29.10
CA SER A 243 -67.44 -9.98 28.89
C SER A 243 -67.10 -10.00 27.39
N GLN A 244 -65.85 -9.75 27.03
CA GLN A 244 -65.36 -9.76 25.65
C GLN A 244 -64.38 -10.92 25.45
N ILE A 245 -64.25 -11.38 24.21
CA ILE A 245 -63.34 -12.45 23.79
C ILE A 245 -62.53 -12.01 22.58
N LYS A 246 -61.24 -12.35 22.57
CA LYS A 246 -60.38 -12.25 21.40
C LYS A 246 -59.52 -13.49 21.28
N VAL A 247 -59.63 -14.13 20.12
CA VAL A 247 -58.76 -15.21 19.70
C VAL A 247 -57.59 -14.62 18.91
N THR A 248 -56.38 -14.97 19.32
CA THR A 248 -55.13 -14.63 18.62
C THR A 248 -54.30 -15.89 18.40
N LEU A 249 -53.40 -15.83 17.42
CA LEU A 249 -52.44 -16.88 17.16
C LEU A 249 -51.18 -16.60 17.98
N GLY A 250 -50.72 -17.58 18.77
CA GLY A 250 -49.41 -17.60 19.40
C GLY A 250 -48.35 -18.05 18.40
N ASN A 251 -47.68 -19.17 18.69
CA ASN A 251 -46.78 -19.80 17.74
C ASN A 251 -47.52 -20.36 16.51
N SER A 252 -47.06 -19.99 15.32
CA SER A 252 -47.54 -20.56 14.06
C SER A 252 -46.97 -21.95 13.82
N ARG A 253 -47.76 -22.85 13.22
CA ARG A 253 -47.28 -24.16 12.81
C ARG A 253 -46.14 -24.09 11.80
N THR A 254 -45.30 -25.11 11.83
CA THR A 254 -44.26 -25.35 10.81
C THR A 254 -44.89 -26.05 9.61
N ILE A 255 -44.59 -25.56 8.41
CA ILE A 255 -44.97 -26.18 7.14
C ILE A 255 -43.74 -26.78 6.45
N GLN A 256 -43.93 -27.85 5.70
CA GLN A 256 -42.91 -28.43 4.84
C GLN A 256 -43.17 -28.07 3.37
N VAL A 257 -42.16 -27.51 2.71
CA VAL A 257 -42.19 -27.16 1.29
C VAL A 257 -41.00 -27.76 0.57
N ASN A 258 -41.13 -28.00 -0.73
CA ASN A 258 -40.04 -28.53 -1.55
C ASN A 258 -39.52 -27.44 -2.50
N VAL A 259 -38.23 -27.16 -2.46
CA VAL A 259 -37.58 -26.25 -3.42
C VAL A 259 -36.77 -27.09 -4.40
N MET A 260 -37.07 -26.96 -5.68
CA MET A 260 -36.52 -27.77 -6.77
C MET A 260 -36.08 -26.89 -7.96
N GLY A 261 -35.27 -27.47 -8.85
CA GLY A 261 -34.75 -26.79 -10.03
C GLY A 261 -33.43 -26.07 -9.76
N GLU A 262 -33.23 -24.94 -10.43
CA GLU A 262 -31.99 -24.18 -10.49
C GLU A 262 -31.77 -23.26 -9.28
N VAL A 263 -31.59 -23.90 -8.13
CA VAL A 263 -31.20 -23.27 -6.85
C VAL A 263 -29.88 -23.84 -6.36
N PHE A 264 -29.20 -23.15 -5.44
CA PHE A 264 -27.95 -23.66 -4.87
C PHE A 264 -28.14 -24.94 -4.05
N GLN A 265 -29.20 -25.02 -3.26
CA GLN A 265 -29.50 -26.16 -2.40
C GLN A 265 -30.95 -26.62 -2.61
N PRO A 266 -31.23 -27.51 -3.58
CA PRO A 266 -32.56 -28.09 -3.73
C PRO A 266 -32.85 -29.07 -2.58
N GLY A 267 -34.10 -29.08 -2.10
CA GLY A 267 -34.49 -29.95 -0.99
C GLY A 267 -35.81 -29.56 -0.32
N THR A 268 -36.15 -30.29 0.74
CA THR A 268 -37.32 -30.02 1.58
C THR A 268 -36.94 -29.09 2.72
N TYR A 269 -37.72 -28.02 2.92
CA TYR A 269 -37.48 -27.01 3.94
C TYR A 269 -38.66 -26.92 4.90
N ALA A 270 -38.35 -26.88 6.20
CA ALA A 270 -39.29 -26.60 7.28
C ALA A 270 -39.35 -25.08 7.51
N LEU A 271 -40.49 -24.47 7.24
CA LEU A 271 -40.72 -23.02 7.28
C LEU A 271 -41.92 -22.69 8.18
N SER A 272 -42.09 -21.42 8.56
CA SER A 272 -43.33 -20.98 9.23
C SER A 272 -44.49 -20.93 8.23
N SER A 273 -45.73 -21.11 8.69
CA SER A 273 -46.93 -20.92 7.87
C SER A 273 -47.10 -19.47 7.34
N PHE A 274 -46.32 -18.51 7.83
CA PHE A 274 -46.22 -17.15 7.30
C PHE A 274 -45.12 -16.97 6.25
N SER A 275 -44.33 -18.00 5.96
CA SER A 275 -43.24 -17.93 4.98
C SER A 275 -43.76 -17.85 3.55
N THR A 276 -42.93 -17.22 2.72
CA THR A 276 -43.20 -16.89 1.32
C THR A 276 -42.11 -17.51 0.44
N VAL A 277 -42.25 -17.42 -0.88
CA VAL A 277 -41.24 -17.92 -1.83
C VAL A 277 -39.85 -17.33 -1.56
N PHE A 278 -39.74 -16.05 -1.19
CA PHE A 278 -38.46 -15.42 -0.87
C PHE A 278 -37.75 -16.06 0.33
N HIS A 279 -38.53 -16.49 1.34
CA HIS A 279 -37.99 -17.20 2.50
C HIS A 279 -37.45 -18.57 2.11
N ALA A 280 -38.19 -19.29 1.26
CA ALA A 280 -37.78 -20.59 0.74
C ALA A 280 -36.50 -20.48 -0.13
N LEU A 281 -36.43 -19.49 -1.02
CA LEU A 281 -35.25 -19.23 -1.84
C LEU A 281 -34.05 -18.83 -0.99
N TYR A 282 -34.23 -17.97 0.02
CA TYR A 282 -33.16 -17.60 0.94
C TYR A 282 -32.62 -18.83 1.69
N ARG A 283 -33.50 -19.70 2.19
CA ARG A 283 -33.11 -20.96 2.84
C ARG A 283 -32.40 -21.91 1.88
N ALA A 284 -32.75 -21.88 0.59
CA ALA A 284 -32.09 -22.64 -0.47
C ALA A 284 -30.78 -22.01 -0.98
N GLY A 285 -30.35 -20.87 -0.40
CA GLY A 285 -29.13 -20.15 -0.78
C GLY A 285 -29.27 -19.25 -2.02
N GLY A 286 -30.49 -19.05 -2.52
CA GLY A 286 -30.77 -18.32 -3.76
C GLY A 286 -30.85 -19.22 -5.00
N VAL A 287 -30.95 -18.58 -6.17
CA VAL A 287 -30.96 -19.26 -7.48
C VAL A 287 -29.53 -19.55 -7.96
N SER A 288 -29.34 -20.63 -8.71
CA SER A 288 -28.03 -20.98 -9.30
C SER A 288 -27.63 -20.02 -10.44
N ASP A 289 -26.45 -20.21 -11.01
CA ASP A 289 -25.96 -19.39 -12.14
C ASP A 289 -26.83 -19.44 -13.39
N ILE A 290 -27.61 -20.51 -13.54
CA ILE A 290 -28.55 -20.67 -14.65
C ILE A 290 -30.01 -20.49 -14.22
N GLY A 291 -30.28 -20.31 -12.93
CA GLY A 291 -31.64 -20.14 -12.41
C GLY A 291 -32.26 -18.79 -12.73
N SER A 292 -33.56 -18.82 -13.00
CA SER A 292 -34.38 -17.63 -13.28
C SER A 292 -34.76 -16.91 -11.98
N LEU A 293 -34.56 -15.60 -11.97
CA LEU A 293 -35.10 -14.67 -10.97
C LEU A 293 -36.51 -14.19 -11.32
N ARG A 294 -37.00 -14.44 -12.54
CA ARG A 294 -38.21 -13.78 -13.07
C ARG A 294 -39.37 -14.72 -13.36
N ASN A 295 -39.13 -16.03 -13.36
CA ASN A 295 -40.12 -17.07 -13.66
C ASN A 295 -40.14 -18.19 -12.61
N ILE A 296 -40.04 -17.85 -11.33
CA ILE A 296 -40.09 -18.84 -10.24
C ILE A 296 -41.53 -19.32 -10.06
N GLN A 297 -41.76 -20.63 -10.07
CA GLN A 297 -43.11 -21.21 -10.08
C GLN A 297 -43.48 -21.78 -8.73
N VAL A 298 -44.70 -21.54 -8.27
CA VAL A 298 -45.28 -22.18 -7.08
C VAL A 298 -46.36 -23.15 -7.52
N VAL A 299 -46.19 -24.42 -7.14
CA VAL A 299 -47.08 -25.53 -7.49
C VAL A 299 -47.70 -26.11 -6.22
N ARG A 300 -49.03 -26.23 -6.19
CA ARG A 300 -49.80 -26.79 -5.07
C ARG A 300 -50.76 -27.85 -5.59
N GLY A 301 -50.74 -29.04 -5.01
CA GLY A 301 -51.60 -30.15 -5.45
C GLY A 301 -51.43 -30.50 -6.94
N GLY A 302 -50.24 -30.29 -7.50
CA GLY A 302 -49.93 -30.52 -8.92
C GLY A 302 -50.34 -29.40 -9.89
N GLN A 303 -50.92 -28.30 -9.41
CA GLN A 303 -51.29 -27.15 -10.25
C GLN A 303 -50.41 -25.94 -9.96
N LYS A 304 -50.00 -25.22 -11.02
CA LYS A 304 -49.25 -23.95 -10.88
C LYS A 304 -50.20 -22.87 -10.36
N ILE A 305 -49.98 -22.43 -9.13
CA ILE A 305 -50.79 -21.41 -8.46
C ILE A 305 -50.28 -20.00 -8.77
N ALA A 306 -48.97 -19.83 -8.95
CA ALA A 306 -48.38 -18.54 -9.20
C ALA A 306 -47.01 -18.58 -9.88
N THR A 307 -46.62 -17.44 -10.44
CA THR A 307 -45.26 -17.14 -10.91
C THR A 307 -44.74 -15.91 -10.17
N VAL A 308 -43.56 -16.02 -9.56
CA VAL A 308 -42.90 -14.95 -8.80
C VAL A 308 -41.78 -14.33 -9.64
N ASP A 309 -41.78 -13.00 -9.72
CA ASP A 309 -40.75 -12.19 -10.38
C ASP A 309 -39.99 -11.35 -9.34
N VAL A 310 -38.75 -11.72 -9.04
CA VAL A 310 -37.88 -11.02 -8.07
C VAL A 310 -37.61 -9.58 -8.50
N TYR A 311 -37.61 -9.29 -9.81
CA TYR A 311 -37.40 -7.92 -10.30
C TYR A 311 -38.54 -6.99 -9.91
N ASP A 312 -39.78 -7.49 -9.81
CA ASP A 312 -40.92 -6.68 -9.35
C ASP A 312 -40.77 -6.28 -7.88
N PHE A 313 -40.19 -7.14 -7.06
CA PHE A 313 -39.86 -6.82 -5.67
C PHE A 313 -38.74 -5.76 -5.57
N ILE A 314 -37.57 -6.04 -6.14
CA ILE A 314 -36.38 -5.18 -5.96
C ILE A 314 -36.45 -3.85 -6.73
N MET A 315 -37.21 -3.77 -7.83
CA MET A 315 -37.30 -2.55 -8.64
C MET A 315 -38.57 -1.74 -8.42
N LYS A 316 -39.69 -2.40 -8.12
CA LYS A 316 -41.00 -1.73 -7.98
C LYS A 316 -41.51 -1.71 -6.54
N GLY A 317 -40.83 -2.41 -5.62
CA GLY A 317 -41.34 -2.61 -4.26
C GLY A 317 -42.69 -3.33 -4.24
N LYS A 318 -43.05 -4.03 -5.33
CA LYS A 318 -44.33 -4.72 -5.43
C LYS A 318 -44.22 -6.06 -4.72
N ILE A 319 -45.00 -6.23 -3.66
CA ILE A 319 -45.23 -7.50 -2.97
C ILE A 319 -46.59 -8.06 -3.42
N ASN A 320 -46.97 -7.77 -4.66
CA ASN A 320 -48.29 -8.11 -5.18
C ASN A 320 -48.33 -9.63 -5.33
N ASP A 321 -49.15 -10.26 -4.51
CA ASP A 321 -49.26 -11.71 -4.30
C ASP A 321 -48.16 -12.26 -3.38
N ASP A 322 -48.21 -11.85 -2.11
CA ASP A 322 -47.56 -12.56 -0.99
C ASP A 322 -48.17 -13.98 -0.88
N ILE A 323 -47.85 -14.84 -1.84
CA ILE A 323 -48.29 -16.24 -1.90
C ILE A 323 -47.61 -16.90 -0.71
N ARG A 324 -48.37 -16.90 0.38
CA ARG A 324 -48.06 -17.68 1.55
C ARG A 324 -47.98 -19.12 1.11
N LEU A 325 -46.84 -19.70 1.44
CA LEU A 325 -46.60 -21.10 1.20
C LEU A 325 -47.54 -21.90 2.10
N GLN A 326 -47.99 -23.03 1.60
CA GLN A 326 -48.80 -24.00 2.33
C GLN A 326 -48.05 -25.31 2.42
N GLU A 327 -48.54 -26.16 3.32
CA GLU A 327 -48.05 -27.53 3.46
C GLU A 327 -48.04 -28.26 2.12
N GLY A 328 -46.88 -28.81 1.74
CA GLY A 328 -46.70 -29.57 0.51
C GLY A 328 -46.48 -28.74 -0.76
N ASP A 329 -46.38 -27.41 -0.67
CA ASP A 329 -46.05 -26.57 -1.83
C ASP A 329 -44.69 -26.94 -2.43
N VAL A 330 -44.60 -26.87 -3.76
CA VAL A 330 -43.37 -27.09 -4.52
C VAL A 330 -42.99 -25.79 -5.24
N ILE A 331 -41.83 -25.26 -4.89
CA ILE A 331 -41.20 -24.10 -5.55
C ILE A 331 -40.25 -24.64 -6.62
N ILE A 332 -40.50 -24.32 -7.88
CA ILE A 332 -39.69 -24.75 -9.01
C ILE A 332 -39.00 -23.53 -9.62
N VAL A 333 -37.67 -23.53 -9.63
CA VAL A 333 -36.86 -22.51 -10.31
C VAL A 333 -36.40 -23.05 -11.66
N PRO A 334 -36.96 -22.59 -12.79
CA PRO A 334 -36.48 -22.98 -14.10
C PRO A 334 -35.19 -22.22 -14.48
N PRO A 335 -34.50 -22.63 -15.56
CA PRO A 335 -33.43 -21.83 -16.13
C PRO A 335 -33.91 -20.44 -16.60
N TYR A 336 -33.01 -19.45 -16.64
CA TYR A 336 -33.30 -18.13 -17.18
C TYR A 336 -33.66 -18.18 -18.68
N GLU A 337 -34.48 -17.24 -19.14
CA GLU A 337 -34.84 -17.13 -20.56
C GLU A 337 -33.83 -16.31 -21.36
N ALA A 338 -33.45 -15.13 -20.86
CA ALA A 338 -32.48 -14.26 -21.52
C ALA A 338 -31.63 -13.47 -20.51
N LEU A 339 -30.32 -13.51 -20.67
CA LEU A 339 -29.36 -12.65 -19.99
C LEU A 339 -28.77 -11.64 -20.97
N VAL A 340 -28.87 -10.36 -20.61
CA VAL A 340 -28.38 -9.24 -21.43
C VAL A 340 -27.40 -8.42 -20.61
N SER A 341 -26.26 -8.09 -21.20
CA SER A 341 -25.24 -7.25 -20.55
C SER A 341 -25.35 -5.81 -21.01
N ILE A 342 -25.15 -4.87 -20.09
CA ILE A 342 -24.95 -3.46 -20.41
C ILE A 342 -23.74 -2.92 -19.65
N GLU A 343 -22.80 -2.33 -20.38
CA GLU A 343 -21.56 -1.80 -19.87
C GLU A 343 -21.31 -0.35 -20.33
N GLY A 344 -20.20 0.22 -19.87
CA GLY A 344 -19.82 1.60 -20.15
C GLY A 344 -20.52 2.59 -19.22
N ASN A 345 -20.92 3.73 -19.76
CA ASN A 345 -21.41 4.89 -19.03
C ASN A 345 -22.89 4.75 -18.61
N VAL A 346 -23.16 3.75 -17.78
CA VAL A 346 -24.44 3.53 -17.08
C VAL A 346 -24.20 3.45 -15.59
N LYS A 347 -25.21 3.72 -14.77
CA LYS A 347 -25.03 3.76 -13.30
C LYS A 347 -24.73 2.38 -12.69
N ARG A 348 -25.18 1.30 -13.34
CA ARG A 348 -25.04 -0.08 -12.86
C ARG A 348 -24.63 -1.00 -14.02
N PRO A 349 -23.35 -1.01 -14.41
CA PRO A 349 -22.86 -1.86 -15.50
C PRO A 349 -22.79 -3.33 -15.03
N MET A 350 -23.74 -4.15 -15.48
CA MET A 350 -23.96 -5.54 -15.04
C MET A 350 -24.73 -6.35 -16.10
N LYS A 351 -24.93 -7.65 -15.84
CA LYS A 351 -25.89 -8.50 -16.56
C LYS A 351 -27.27 -8.42 -15.93
N TYR A 352 -28.31 -8.50 -16.76
CA TYR A 352 -29.71 -8.44 -16.34
C TYR A 352 -30.50 -9.56 -16.99
N GLU A 353 -31.37 -10.21 -16.21
CA GLU A 353 -32.36 -11.14 -16.73
C GLU A 353 -33.54 -10.39 -17.35
N MET A 354 -33.69 -10.55 -18.67
CA MET A 354 -34.69 -9.88 -19.48
C MET A 354 -35.76 -10.89 -19.89
N LYS A 355 -37.01 -10.41 -20.05
CA LYS A 355 -38.05 -11.20 -20.71
C LYS A 355 -37.92 -11.03 -22.23
N ASN A 356 -38.33 -12.05 -22.98
CA ASN A 356 -38.24 -12.08 -24.44
C ASN A 356 -38.92 -10.90 -25.18
N ASN A 357 -39.80 -10.15 -24.51
CA ASN A 357 -40.52 -9.00 -25.05
C ASN A 357 -40.04 -7.64 -24.52
N GLU A 358 -39.02 -7.60 -23.66
CA GLU A 358 -38.52 -6.36 -23.07
C GLU A 358 -37.53 -5.64 -24.00
N SER A 359 -37.53 -4.32 -23.90
CA SER A 359 -36.74 -3.45 -24.78
C SER A 359 -35.49 -2.88 -24.10
N VAL A 360 -34.63 -2.25 -24.90
CA VAL A 360 -33.44 -1.52 -24.43
C VAL A 360 -33.78 -0.47 -23.37
N ALA A 361 -34.93 0.21 -23.49
CA ALA A 361 -35.40 1.17 -22.48
C ALA A 361 -35.64 0.49 -21.11
N THR A 362 -36.12 -0.75 -21.11
CA THR A 362 -36.32 -1.52 -19.88
C THR A 362 -34.99 -1.91 -19.27
N LEU A 363 -34.02 -2.36 -20.09
CA LEU A 363 -32.66 -2.65 -19.65
C LEU A 363 -31.98 -1.41 -19.04
N LEU A 364 -32.06 -0.25 -19.71
CA LEU A 364 -31.53 1.01 -19.21
C LEU A 364 -32.17 1.40 -17.87
N LYS A 365 -33.49 1.19 -17.71
CA LYS A 365 -34.17 1.41 -16.44
C LYS A 365 -33.58 0.51 -15.33
N TYR A 366 -33.30 -0.75 -15.62
CA TYR A 366 -32.67 -1.65 -14.65
C TYR A 366 -31.24 -1.25 -14.31
N ALA A 367 -30.49 -0.77 -15.31
CA ALA A 367 -29.15 -0.21 -15.14
C ALA A 367 -29.10 1.15 -14.41
N GLY A 368 -30.26 1.72 -14.03
CA GLY A 368 -30.36 3.02 -13.37
C GLY A 368 -30.22 4.22 -14.32
N GLY A 369 -30.25 3.98 -15.62
CA GLY A 369 -30.02 4.94 -16.69
C GLY A 369 -28.53 5.21 -16.95
N PHE A 370 -28.30 6.18 -17.82
CA PHE A 370 -26.97 6.67 -18.16
C PHE A 370 -26.26 7.36 -16.98
N SER A 371 -24.93 7.29 -16.95
CA SER A 371 -24.09 8.19 -16.13
C SER A 371 -23.97 9.58 -16.78
N GLY A 372 -23.45 10.57 -16.05
CA GLY A 372 -23.46 11.97 -16.50
C GLY A 372 -22.58 12.28 -17.72
N ASP A 373 -21.62 11.41 -18.00
CA ASP A 373 -20.67 11.45 -19.10
C ASP A 373 -21.04 10.53 -20.27
N ALA A 374 -22.22 9.91 -20.25
CA ALA A 374 -22.63 8.99 -21.29
C ALA A 374 -23.13 9.71 -22.55
N TYR A 375 -22.79 9.16 -23.72
CA TYR A 375 -23.42 9.52 -24.98
C TYR A 375 -24.81 8.88 -25.05
N THR A 376 -25.85 9.68 -24.79
CA THR A 376 -27.23 9.18 -24.64
C THR A 376 -27.97 8.96 -25.96
N ARG A 377 -27.45 9.52 -27.07
CA ARG A 377 -28.13 9.53 -28.38
C ARG A 377 -28.15 8.19 -29.08
N SER A 378 -27.21 7.31 -28.78
CA SER A 378 -27.22 5.95 -29.31
C SER A 378 -26.50 4.97 -28.39
N LEU A 379 -26.90 3.72 -28.43
CA LEU A 379 -26.20 2.60 -27.81
C LEU A 379 -25.63 1.69 -28.89
N ARG A 380 -24.41 1.19 -28.67
CA ARG A 380 -23.89 0.08 -29.49
C ARG A 380 -24.33 -1.23 -28.88
N MET A 381 -24.83 -2.16 -29.69
CA MET A 381 -25.15 -3.52 -29.26
C MET A 381 -24.45 -4.54 -30.14
N ILE A 382 -23.94 -5.60 -29.52
CA ILE A 382 -23.41 -6.80 -30.17
C ILE A 382 -24.38 -7.96 -29.89
N ARG A 383 -24.82 -8.64 -30.94
CA ARG A 383 -25.74 -9.79 -30.87
C ARG A 383 -25.15 -11.00 -31.59
N GLN A 384 -25.34 -12.19 -31.05
CA GLN A 384 -25.01 -13.45 -31.73
C GLN A 384 -26.24 -13.93 -32.52
N ASN A 385 -26.07 -14.24 -33.81
CA ASN A 385 -27.16 -14.80 -34.63
C ASN A 385 -27.05 -16.33 -34.83
N GLY A 386 -26.17 -16.98 -34.06
CA GLY A 386 -25.87 -18.41 -34.16
C GLY A 386 -24.74 -18.77 -35.14
N LYS A 387 -24.35 -17.86 -36.04
CA LYS A 387 -23.22 -18.05 -36.96
C LYS A 387 -22.15 -16.98 -36.81
N GLU A 388 -22.57 -15.72 -36.70
CA GLU A 388 -21.73 -14.52 -36.68
C GLU A 388 -22.25 -13.52 -35.64
N TYR A 389 -21.39 -12.56 -35.29
CA TYR A 389 -21.77 -11.40 -34.49
C TYR A 389 -22.37 -10.30 -35.39
N GLN A 390 -23.46 -9.70 -34.94
CA GLN A 390 -24.09 -8.53 -35.55
C GLN A 390 -23.86 -7.31 -34.64
N ILE A 391 -23.58 -6.16 -35.25
CA ILE A 391 -23.45 -4.88 -34.55
C ILE A 391 -24.66 -4.02 -34.91
N TYR A 392 -25.32 -3.49 -33.89
CA TYR A 392 -26.40 -2.53 -34.01
C TYR A 392 -25.97 -1.19 -33.39
N THR A 393 -26.28 -0.10 -34.06
CA THR A 393 -26.31 1.24 -33.46
C THR A 393 -27.78 1.56 -33.25
N ILE A 394 -28.19 1.61 -31.98
CA ILE A 394 -29.58 1.81 -31.59
C ILE A 394 -29.73 3.27 -31.18
N ASP A 395 -30.51 4.04 -31.93
CA ASP A 395 -30.73 5.45 -31.62
C ASP A 395 -31.74 5.64 -30.46
N ASP A 396 -31.67 6.79 -29.80
CA ASP A 396 -32.48 7.12 -28.60
C ASP A 396 -33.99 6.99 -28.82
N ILE A 397 -34.47 7.27 -30.03
CA ILE A 397 -35.88 7.11 -30.43
C ILE A 397 -36.34 5.64 -30.42
N ASP A 398 -35.43 4.71 -30.69
CA ASP A 398 -35.74 3.28 -30.84
C ASP A 398 -35.59 2.48 -29.54
N TYR A 399 -35.03 3.07 -28.47
CA TYR A 399 -34.83 2.36 -27.20
C TYR A 399 -36.11 1.71 -26.67
N SER A 400 -37.27 2.34 -26.88
CA SER A 400 -38.55 1.84 -26.37
C SER A 400 -39.08 0.60 -27.12
N VAL A 401 -38.74 0.47 -28.41
CA VAL A 401 -39.26 -0.58 -29.31
C VAL A 401 -38.25 -1.68 -29.61
N PHE A 402 -36.96 -1.39 -29.50
CA PHE A 402 -35.89 -2.34 -29.82
C PHE A 402 -35.81 -3.43 -28.75
N GLN A 403 -36.19 -4.66 -29.12
CA GLN A 403 -36.20 -5.81 -28.23
C GLN A 403 -34.81 -6.43 -28.07
N VAL A 404 -34.45 -6.77 -26.84
CA VAL A 404 -33.21 -7.48 -26.50
C VAL A 404 -33.44 -8.98 -26.49
N LYS A 405 -32.37 -9.75 -26.72
CA LYS A 405 -32.34 -11.22 -26.78
C LYS A 405 -31.22 -11.76 -25.91
N ASP A 406 -31.33 -13.04 -25.56
CA ASP A 406 -30.29 -13.72 -24.80
C ASP A 406 -28.90 -13.57 -25.47
N GLY A 407 -27.89 -13.24 -24.66
CA GLY A 407 -26.52 -13.03 -25.11
C GLY A 407 -26.24 -11.66 -25.74
N ASP A 408 -27.21 -10.75 -25.80
CA ASP A 408 -26.96 -9.37 -26.24
C ASP A 408 -26.01 -8.64 -25.29
N ALA A 409 -25.12 -7.84 -25.87
CA ALA A 409 -24.17 -6.99 -25.14
C ALA A 409 -24.25 -5.55 -25.61
N LEU A 410 -24.71 -4.66 -24.74
CA LEU A 410 -24.86 -3.23 -25.00
C LEU A 410 -23.72 -2.44 -24.35
N THR A 411 -23.22 -1.43 -25.06
CA THR A 411 -22.23 -0.48 -24.57
C THR A 411 -22.79 0.93 -24.64
N ALA A 412 -22.81 1.64 -23.52
CA ALA A 412 -22.99 3.09 -23.46
C ALA A 412 -21.63 3.78 -23.55
N GLU A 413 -21.37 4.47 -24.66
CA GLU A 413 -20.09 5.17 -24.87
C GLU A 413 -20.05 6.50 -24.11
N ALA A 414 -18.86 7.09 -23.99
CA ALA A 414 -18.70 8.42 -23.37
C ALA A 414 -19.03 9.52 -24.37
N ILE A 415 -19.54 10.65 -23.89
CA ILE A 415 -19.57 11.88 -24.69
C ILE A 415 -18.14 12.27 -25.07
N LEU A 416 -17.96 12.78 -26.29
CA LEU A 416 -16.67 13.28 -26.71
C LEU A 416 -16.29 14.50 -25.85
N TYR A 417 -15.03 14.57 -25.44
CA TYR A 417 -14.47 15.74 -24.76
C TYR A 417 -14.28 16.91 -25.73
N ARG A 418 -15.40 17.42 -26.24
CA ARG A 418 -15.50 18.52 -27.20
C ARG A 418 -16.47 19.54 -26.66
N PHE A 419 -16.11 20.80 -26.81
CA PHE A 419 -16.93 21.93 -26.39
C PHE A 419 -17.54 22.55 -27.64
N GLU A 420 -18.83 22.86 -27.59
CA GLU A 420 -19.54 23.50 -28.70
C GLU A 420 -19.09 24.96 -28.90
N ASN A 421 -18.73 25.62 -27.79
CA ASN A 421 -18.55 27.07 -27.70
C ASN A 421 -17.33 27.43 -26.86
N LYS A 422 -16.17 26.83 -27.14
CA LYS A 422 -14.92 27.11 -26.43
C LYS A 422 -14.11 28.23 -27.10
N LEU A 423 -13.56 29.15 -26.30
CA LEU A 423 -12.43 30.01 -26.59
C LEU A 423 -11.33 29.73 -25.57
N GLU A 424 -10.08 30.04 -25.90
CA GLU A 424 -8.97 29.91 -24.96
C GLU A 424 -8.07 31.14 -25.06
N ILE A 425 -7.67 31.69 -23.92
CA ILE A 425 -6.68 32.78 -23.83
C ILE A 425 -5.53 32.35 -22.94
N LYS A 426 -4.31 32.62 -23.40
CA LYS A 426 -3.04 32.16 -22.79
C LYS A 426 -2.03 33.30 -22.72
N GLY A 427 -1.07 33.13 -21.81
CA GLY A 427 0.07 34.02 -21.64
C GLY A 427 -0.23 35.18 -20.69
N ALA A 428 0.31 36.36 -20.98
CA ALA A 428 0.38 37.53 -20.11
C ALA A 428 -0.96 38.28 -19.95
N VAL A 429 -1.95 37.60 -19.37
CA VAL A 429 -3.26 38.12 -18.95
C VAL A 429 -3.54 37.71 -17.51
N TYR A 430 -4.33 38.48 -16.77
CA TYR A 430 -4.57 38.20 -15.34
C TYR A 430 -5.31 36.89 -15.10
N ARG A 431 -6.21 36.48 -16.01
CA ARG A 431 -6.93 35.20 -15.95
C ARG A 431 -6.81 34.44 -17.27
N PRO A 432 -5.72 33.70 -17.50
CA PRO A 432 -5.64 32.78 -18.63
C PRO A 432 -6.62 31.62 -18.41
N GLY A 433 -7.18 31.08 -19.48
CA GLY A 433 -8.11 29.95 -19.37
C GLY A 433 -9.06 29.78 -20.54
N ILE A 434 -10.07 28.94 -20.30
CA ILE A 434 -11.13 28.61 -21.26
C ILE A 434 -12.34 29.50 -20.98
N TYR A 435 -12.86 30.12 -22.04
CA TYR A 435 -14.00 31.03 -22.00
C TYR A 435 -15.09 30.56 -22.96
N GLN A 436 -16.32 31.00 -22.71
CA GLN A 436 -17.47 30.70 -23.55
C GLN A 436 -17.51 31.60 -24.80
N PHE A 437 -17.49 31.01 -25.99
CA PHE A 437 -17.79 31.68 -27.25
C PHE A 437 -19.30 32.01 -27.36
N GLY A 438 -19.64 33.21 -27.82
CA GLY A 438 -21.02 33.61 -28.11
C GLY A 438 -21.65 34.49 -27.02
N GLY A 439 -22.87 34.98 -27.30
CA GLY A 439 -23.57 35.91 -26.42
C GLY A 439 -22.84 37.26 -26.35
N THR A 440 -22.27 37.58 -25.20
CA THR A 440 -21.51 38.84 -24.95
C THR A 440 -20.01 38.73 -25.27
N LEU A 441 -19.51 37.54 -25.66
CA LEU A 441 -18.09 37.29 -25.93
C LEU A 441 -17.88 36.82 -27.37
N ASN A 442 -17.53 37.76 -28.26
CA ASN A 442 -17.37 37.49 -29.70
C ASN A 442 -16.10 38.11 -30.29
N THR A 443 -15.33 38.90 -29.54
CA THR A 443 -14.14 39.59 -30.06
C THR A 443 -12.93 39.47 -29.14
N VAL A 444 -11.73 39.75 -29.67
CA VAL A 444 -10.48 39.72 -28.92
C VAL A 444 -10.52 40.69 -27.73
N ARG A 445 -10.97 41.94 -27.91
CA ARG A 445 -11.07 42.90 -26.80
C ARG A 445 -11.91 42.34 -25.66
N GLN A 446 -13.08 41.80 -25.97
CA GLN A 446 -13.98 41.23 -24.98
C GLN A 446 -13.36 40.03 -24.27
N LEU A 447 -12.59 39.19 -24.98
CA LEU A 447 -11.88 38.05 -24.39
C LEU A 447 -10.79 38.50 -23.42
N VAL A 448 -10.03 39.53 -23.78
CA VAL A 448 -9.02 40.13 -22.88
C VAL A 448 -9.67 40.80 -21.67
N GLU A 449 -10.76 41.54 -21.84
CA GLU A 449 -11.52 42.14 -20.74
C GLU A 449 -12.10 41.08 -19.79
N LYS A 450 -12.63 39.98 -20.32
CA LYS A 450 -13.08 38.82 -19.53
C LYS A 450 -11.94 38.09 -18.83
N ALA A 451 -10.71 38.20 -19.36
CA ALA A 451 -9.48 37.75 -18.74
C ALA A 451 -8.89 38.76 -17.73
N GLU A 452 -9.66 39.78 -17.34
CA GLU A 452 -9.26 40.87 -16.43
C GLU A 452 -8.11 41.75 -16.96
N GLY A 453 -7.86 41.73 -18.27
CA GLY A 453 -6.86 42.59 -18.93
C GLY A 453 -5.48 41.95 -19.08
N LEU A 454 -4.56 42.74 -19.67
CA LEU A 454 -3.17 42.36 -19.90
C LEU A 454 -2.33 42.55 -18.63
N MET A 455 -1.38 41.65 -18.38
CA MET A 455 -0.36 41.83 -17.34
C MET A 455 0.64 42.93 -17.75
N GLY A 456 1.35 43.50 -16.78
CA GLY A 456 2.31 44.60 -17.01
C GLY A 456 3.53 44.20 -17.87
N ASP A 457 3.85 42.92 -17.90
CA ASP A 457 4.91 42.30 -18.69
C ASP A 457 4.41 41.77 -20.05
N ALA A 458 3.15 42.02 -20.42
CA ALA A 458 2.63 41.56 -21.69
C ALA A 458 3.37 42.18 -22.89
N PHE A 459 3.83 41.35 -23.82
CA PHE A 459 4.41 41.80 -25.08
C PHE A 459 3.29 42.27 -26.02
N THR A 460 2.91 43.53 -25.87
CA THR A 460 1.75 44.12 -26.56
C THR A 460 1.97 44.40 -28.06
N GLY A 461 3.22 44.29 -28.54
CA GLY A 461 3.57 44.54 -29.94
C GLY A 461 3.12 43.44 -30.90
N ARG A 462 2.83 42.22 -30.40
CA ARG A 462 2.34 41.11 -31.24
C ARG A 462 1.70 40.00 -30.39
N ALA A 463 0.38 39.86 -30.49
CA ALA A 463 -0.33 38.66 -30.03
C ALA A 463 -0.60 37.70 -31.21
N VAL A 464 -0.83 36.43 -30.88
CA VAL A 464 -1.01 35.35 -31.84
C VAL A 464 -2.36 34.69 -31.61
N LEU A 465 -3.24 34.75 -32.59
CA LEU A 465 -4.52 34.02 -32.57
C LEU A 465 -4.40 32.76 -33.42
N HIS A 466 -4.49 31.60 -32.79
CA HIS A 466 -4.58 30.32 -33.48
C HIS A 466 -6.03 30.00 -33.78
N ARG A 467 -6.36 29.91 -35.06
CA ARG A 467 -7.71 29.60 -35.53
C ARG A 467 -7.74 28.24 -36.19
N GLU A 468 -8.74 27.43 -35.85
CA GLU A 468 -8.99 26.14 -36.48
C GLU A 468 -9.93 26.31 -37.68
N ARG A 469 -9.47 25.93 -38.88
CA ARG A 469 -10.29 25.94 -40.09
C ARG A 469 -11.24 24.74 -40.13
N GLU A 470 -12.21 24.76 -41.05
CA GLU A 470 -13.17 23.64 -41.23
C GLU A 470 -12.51 22.28 -41.48
N ASN A 471 -11.31 22.27 -42.08
CA ASN A 471 -10.52 21.06 -42.32
C ASN A 471 -9.59 20.69 -41.14
N LEU A 472 -9.81 21.27 -39.96
CA LEU A 472 -9.03 21.06 -38.73
C LEU A 472 -7.57 21.54 -38.79
N LYS A 473 -7.16 22.22 -39.87
CA LYS A 473 -5.83 22.86 -39.92
C LYS A 473 -5.85 24.14 -39.11
N LYS A 474 -4.79 24.34 -38.32
CA LYS A 474 -4.57 25.60 -37.60
C LYS A 474 -3.94 26.63 -38.52
N GLU A 475 -4.46 27.84 -38.47
CA GLU A 475 -3.83 29.03 -39.02
C GLU A 475 -3.44 29.99 -37.91
N VAL A 476 -2.51 30.88 -38.21
CA VAL A 476 -2.03 31.92 -37.29
C VAL A 476 -2.43 33.27 -37.83
N ILE A 477 -3.22 34.00 -37.04
CA ILE A 477 -3.60 35.38 -37.29
C ILE A 477 -2.81 36.26 -36.32
N GLN A 478 -2.13 37.27 -36.86
CA GLN A 478 -1.42 38.25 -36.05
C GLN A 478 -2.42 39.28 -35.52
N VAL A 479 -2.31 39.61 -34.24
CA VAL A 479 -3.24 40.51 -33.56
C VAL A 479 -2.47 41.64 -32.90
N ASP A 480 -2.79 42.88 -33.28
CA ASP A 480 -2.30 44.09 -32.62
C ASP A 480 -3.09 44.32 -31.33
N ILE A 481 -2.67 43.62 -30.26
CA ILE A 481 -3.40 43.64 -28.99
C ILE A 481 -3.39 45.04 -28.36
N LYS A 482 -2.29 45.78 -28.51
CA LYS A 482 -2.19 47.16 -28.03
C LYS A 482 -3.21 48.04 -28.73
N GLY A 483 -3.23 48.03 -30.06
CA GLY A 483 -4.16 48.84 -30.83
C GLY A 483 -5.62 48.50 -30.56
N ILE A 484 -5.94 47.22 -30.36
CA ILE A 484 -7.30 46.77 -30.04
C ILE A 484 -7.73 47.27 -28.66
N MET A 485 -6.87 47.20 -27.63
CA MET A 485 -7.21 47.66 -26.29
C MET A 485 -7.26 49.19 -26.19
N ASP A 486 -6.37 49.90 -26.90
CA ASP A 486 -6.32 51.37 -26.93
C ASP A 486 -7.38 51.98 -27.87
N GLY A 487 -8.11 51.15 -28.64
CA GLY A 487 -9.15 51.57 -29.58
C GLY A 487 -8.63 52.16 -30.90
N THR A 488 -7.33 52.04 -31.17
CA THR A 488 -6.66 52.57 -32.36
C THR A 488 -6.59 51.56 -33.53
N ALA A 489 -6.86 50.28 -33.28
CA ALA A 489 -7.00 49.23 -34.27
C ALA A 489 -8.41 48.58 -34.23
N PRO A 490 -8.93 48.07 -35.37
CA PRO A 490 -10.19 47.35 -35.39
C PRO A 490 -10.10 46.03 -34.60
N ASP A 491 -11.15 45.72 -33.86
CA ASP A 491 -11.23 44.48 -33.07
C ASP A 491 -11.39 43.24 -33.98
N VAL A 492 -10.89 42.10 -33.52
CA VAL A 492 -10.88 40.85 -34.29
C VAL A 492 -12.04 39.96 -33.84
N PRO A 493 -12.97 39.57 -34.73
CA PRO A 493 -14.02 38.64 -34.39
C PRO A 493 -13.45 37.25 -34.14
N LEU A 494 -13.86 36.62 -33.05
CA LEU A 494 -13.46 35.28 -32.64
C LEU A 494 -14.38 34.22 -33.25
N GLN A 495 -13.88 32.99 -33.30
CA GLN A 495 -14.61 31.79 -33.71
C GLN A 495 -14.48 30.72 -32.63
N ARG A 496 -15.37 29.73 -32.64
CA ARG A 496 -15.23 28.55 -31.77
C ARG A 496 -13.84 27.92 -31.95
N ASN A 497 -13.25 27.47 -30.85
CA ASN A 497 -11.91 26.90 -30.74
C ASN A 497 -10.73 27.85 -31.01
N ASP A 498 -10.97 29.15 -31.16
CA ASP A 498 -9.88 30.12 -31.24
C ASP A 498 -9.05 30.13 -29.94
N VAL A 499 -7.73 30.17 -30.09
CA VAL A 499 -6.77 30.29 -29.00
C VAL A 499 -5.97 31.57 -29.16
N LEU A 500 -6.20 32.55 -28.30
CA LEU A 500 -5.43 33.79 -28.24
C LEU A 500 -4.22 33.62 -27.31
N TYR A 501 -3.02 33.73 -27.84
CA TYR A 501 -1.76 33.70 -27.09
C TYR A 501 -1.14 35.10 -27.06
N ILE A 502 -0.87 35.58 -25.84
CA ILE A 502 -0.25 36.88 -25.60
C ILE A 502 1.07 36.61 -24.86
N PRO A 503 2.23 36.66 -25.53
CA PRO A 503 3.51 36.39 -24.87
C PRO A 503 3.82 37.42 -23.79
N SER A 504 4.58 37.04 -22.78
CA SER A 504 5.28 37.96 -21.89
C SER A 504 6.57 38.46 -22.56
N ILE A 505 7.04 39.66 -22.19
CA ILE A 505 8.39 40.14 -22.53
C ILE A 505 9.46 39.18 -22.02
N HIS A 506 9.21 38.51 -20.88
CA HIS A 506 10.11 37.53 -20.29
C HIS A 506 10.13 36.20 -21.04
N ASP A 507 9.07 35.86 -21.80
CA ASP A 507 9.09 34.67 -22.68
C ASP A 507 10.03 34.85 -23.88
N LEU A 508 10.38 36.11 -24.19
CA LEU A 508 11.19 36.50 -25.34
C LEU A 508 12.62 36.89 -24.94
N GLU A 509 12.84 37.21 -23.66
CA GLU A 509 14.15 37.56 -23.11
C GLU A 509 14.79 36.35 -22.44
N ASP A 510 16.00 36.01 -22.90
CA ASP A 510 16.84 35.03 -22.21
C ASP A 510 17.46 35.66 -20.95
N VAL A 511 16.68 35.71 -19.86
CA VAL A 511 17.07 36.31 -18.58
C VAL A 511 18.28 35.58 -17.96
N GLY A 512 18.49 34.31 -18.35
CA GLY A 512 19.57 33.45 -17.89
C GLY A 512 19.53 33.14 -16.38
N SER A 513 20.54 32.40 -15.92
CA SER A 513 20.65 31.95 -14.52
C SER A 513 22.09 32.03 -14.03
N ILE A 514 22.32 32.04 -12.72
CA ILE A 514 23.66 31.96 -12.12
C ILE A 514 23.82 30.57 -11.50
N MET A 515 24.94 29.91 -11.77
CA MET A 515 25.24 28.60 -11.16
C MET A 515 26.25 28.75 -10.03
N VAL A 516 25.91 28.28 -8.83
CA VAL A 516 26.81 28.29 -7.67
C VAL A 516 27.21 26.86 -7.31
N TYR A 517 28.51 26.60 -7.25
CA TYR A 517 29.12 25.31 -6.96
C TYR A 517 29.99 25.35 -5.71
N GLY A 518 30.17 24.19 -5.09
CA GLY A 518 31.16 23.97 -4.04
C GLY A 518 30.63 24.17 -2.63
N GLU A 519 31.46 24.72 -1.73
CA GLU A 519 31.23 24.74 -0.28
C GLU A 519 30.30 25.89 0.17
N VAL A 520 29.10 25.90 -0.36
CA VAL A 520 27.98 26.75 0.08
C VAL A 520 26.87 25.87 0.65
N ALA A 521 26.02 26.41 1.52
CA ALA A 521 24.96 25.61 2.14
C ALA A 521 23.96 25.02 1.13
N ARG A 522 23.69 25.74 0.04
CA ARG A 522 22.77 25.35 -1.04
C ARG A 522 23.41 25.64 -2.40
N PRO A 523 24.26 24.75 -2.94
CA PRO A 523 24.75 24.88 -4.30
C PRO A 523 23.62 24.59 -5.30
N GLY A 524 23.65 25.21 -6.47
CA GLY A 524 22.62 25.02 -7.49
C GLY A 524 22.47 26.20 -8.44
N GLU A 525 21.37 26.18 -9.16
CA GLU A 525 20.96 27.22 -10.10
C GLU A 525 20.11 28.29 -9.40
N PHE A 526 20.42 29.55 -9.66
CA PHE A 526 19.75 30.71 -9.09
C PHE A 526 19.25 31.61 -10.22
N ALA A 527 18.04 32.14 -10.06
CA ALA A 527 17.49 33.09 -11.02
C ALA A 527 18.38 34.33 -11.08
N PHE A 528 18.72 34.77 -12.28
CA PHE A 528 19.42 36.03 -12.47
C PHE A 528 18.45 37.20 -12.23
N ALA A 529 18.93 38.21 -11.52
CA ALA A 529 18.25 39.51 -11.41
C ALA A 529 19.25 40.63 -11.70
N ASP A 530 18.76 41.74 -12.26
CA ASP A 530 19.60 42.90 -12.54
C ASP A 530 20.30 43.39 -11.26
N ASN A 531 21.59 43.71 -11.38
CA ASN A 531 22.48 44.13 -10.29
C ASN A 531 22.75 43.07 -9.21
N THR A 532 22.50 41.78 -9.46
CA THR A 532 22.90 40.71 -8.52
C THR A 532 24.41 40.68 -8.34
N THR A 533 24.88 40.85 -7.10
CA THR A 533 26.32 40.78 -6.78
C THR A 533 26.76 39.37 -6.39
N LEU A 534 28.08 39.15 -6.35
CA LEU A 534 28.67 37.91 -5.84
C LEU A 534 28.26 37.66 -4.38
N GLU A 535 28.20 38.70 -3.57
CA GLU A 535 27.79 38.61 -2.16
C GLU A 535 26.32 38.19 -2.04
N ASP A 536 25.44 38.80 -2.84
CA ASP A 536 24.01 38.46 -2.86
C ASP A 536 23.78 36.99 -3.21
N ILE A 537 24.50 36.46 -4.21
CA ILE A 537 24.31 35.08 -4.64
C ILE A 537 24.84 34.08 -3.60
N ILE A 538 25.93 34.42 -2.90
CA ILE A 538 26.45 33.59 -1.80
C ILE A 538 25.47 33.59 -0.62
N ILE A 539 24.81 34.71 -0.32
CA ILE A 539 23.75 34.79 0.70
C ILE A 539 22.54 33.95 0.28
N GLN A 540 22.09 34.05 -0.98
CA GLN A 540 20.99 33.23 -1.50
C GLN A 540 21.31 31.73 -1.45
N ALA A 541 22.57 31.37 -1.73
CA ALA A 541 23.12 30.03 -1.57
C ALA A 541 23.26 29.60 -0.09
N GLY A 542 22.80 30.41 0.86
CA GLY A 542 22.76 30.09 2.30
C GLY A 542 24.08 30.32 3.02
N GLY A 543 25.00 31.10 2.42
CA GLY A 543 26.30 31.41 2.97
C GLY A 543 27.35 30.31 2.73
N LEU A 544 28.57 30.62 3.17
CA LEU A 544 29.72 29.72 3.08
C LEU A 544 29.64 28.63 4.16
N MET A 545 29.97 27.38 3.80
CA MET A 545 30.13 26.30 4.79
C MET A 545 31.43 26.48 5.58
N GLU A 546 31.55 25.87 6.76
CA GLU A 546 32.78 25.90 7.58
C GLU A 546 34.01 25.33 6.82
N SER A 547 33.77 24.38 5.93
CA SER A 547 34.76 23.78 5.04
C SER A 547 35.18 24.67 3.87
N ALA A 548 34.52 25.80 3.65
CA ALA A 548 34.78 26.69 2.52
C ALA A 548 36.12 27.43 2.67
N SER A 549 36.76 27.67 1.54
CA SER A 549 37.95 28.52 1.44
C SER A 549 37.53 29.98 1.41
N THR A 550 37.76 30.71 2.50
CA THR A 550 37.63 32.17 2.57
C THR A 550 38.64 32.91 1.68
N VAL A 551 39.65 32.22 1.18
CA VAL A 551 40.72 32.83 0.36
C VAL A 551 40.45 32.75 -1.14
N ARG A 552 39.48 31.94 -1.59
CA ARG A 552 39.31 31.70 -3.04
C ARG A 552 37.89 31.31 -3.45
N VAL A 553 37.21 32.25 -4.09
CA VAL A 553 35.99 32.05 -4.87
C VAL A 553 36.24 32.47 -6.30
N ASP A 554 36.02 31.56 -7.26
CA ASP A 554 36.25 31.83 -8.68
C ASP A 554 34.91 32.07 -9.39
N VAL A 555 34.79 33.14 -10.18
CA VAL A 555 33.65 33.38 -11.08
C VAL A 555 34.12 33.17 -12.52
N SER A 556 33.48 32.25 -13.22
CA SER A 556 33.71 31.97 -14.64
C SER A 556 32.60 32.58 -15.47
N ARG A 557 32.96 33.52 -16.35
CA ARG A 557 32.05 34.25 -17.24
C ARG A 557 32.29 33.84 -18.68
N ARG A 558 31.22 33.53 -19.41
CA ARG A 558 31.30 33.25 -20.86
C ARG A 558 31.48 34.55 -21.65
N ILE A 559 32.26 34.53 -22.73
CA ILE A 559 32.35 35.68 -23.65
C ILE A 559 31.21 35.57 -24.67
N LYS A 560 30.38 36.62 -24.79
CA LYS A 560 29.26 36.66 -25.74
C LYS A 560 29.59 37.63 -26.89
N ASP A 561 29.71 37.11 -28.10
CA ASP A 561 29.74 37.92 -29.32
C ASP A 561 28.59 37.49 -30.24
N SER A 562 27.45 38.18 -30.14
CA SER A 562 26.26 37.89 -30.93
C SER A 562 26.34 38.37 -32.38
N LYS A 563 27.42 39.03 -32.78
CA LYS A 563 27.65 39.54 -34.16
C LYS A 563 28.98 39.09 -34.76
N GLY A 564 29.72 38.21 -34.07
CA GLY A 564 31.03 37.74 -34.47
C GLY A 564 30.97 36.94 -35.77
N THR A 565 31.80 37.31 -36.74
CA THR A 565 31.96 36.62 -38.03
C THR A 565 33.25 35.79 -38.10
N GLU A 566 34.05 35.78 -37.03
CA GLU A 566 35.33 35.06 -36.94
C GLU A 566 35.35 34.07 -35.76
N ALA A 567 36.18 33.03 -35.85
CA ALA A 567 36.35 32.03 -34.81
C ALA A 567 37.23 32.58 -33.67
N VAL A 568 36.67 32.66 -32.45
CA VAL A 568 37.37 33.16 -31.26
C VAL A 568 38.07 32.01 -30.53
N SER A 569 39.33 32.21 -30.11
CA SER A 569 40.12 31.20 -29.37
C SER A 569 39.86 31.18 -27.86
N THR A 570 39.25 32.24 -27.32
CA THR A 570 38.86 32.37 -25.91
C THR A 570 37.35 32.30 -25.76
N ILE A 571 36.88 31.38 -24.92
CA ILE A 571 35.45 31.10 -24.70
C ILE A 571 34.91 31.65 -23.36
N GLY A 572 35.79 32.13 -22.48
CA GLY A 572 35.43 32.63 -21.15
C GLY A 572 36.55 33.39 -20.44
N GLN A 573 36.17 34.10 -19.38
CA GLN A 573 37.03 34.87 -18.48
C GLN A 573 36.85 34.35 -17.05
N MET A 574 37.92 34.35 -16.26
CA MET A 574 37.89 33.90 -14.86
C MET A 574 38.31 35.03 -13.93
N TYR A 575 37.51 35.27 -12.91
CA TYR A 575 37.74 36.23 -11.84
C TYR A 575 37.89 35.46 -10.53
N SER A 576 38.84 35.84 -9.67
CA SER A 576 39.07 35.17 -8.38
C SER A 576 39.02 36.20 -7.26
N PHE A 577 38.31 35.87 -6.18
CA PHE A 577 38.02 36.74 -5.04
C PHE A 577 38.37 36.06 -3.71
N SER A 578 38.76 36.86 -2.71
CA SER A 578 38.86 36.44 -1.30
C SER A 578 37.62 36.92 -0.54
N LEU A 579 36.93 36.04 0.19
CA LEU A 579 35.71 36.35 0.96
C LEU A 579 35.91 36.14 2.48
N LYS A 580 35.51 37.10 3.33
CA LYS A 580 35.25 36.89 4.78
C LYS A 580 33.78 37.00 5.01
N ASP A 581 33.21 36.04 5.74
CA ASP A 581 31.84 36.15 6.24
C ASP A 581 30.81 36.46 5.13
N GLY A 582 31.09 36.02 3.89
CA GLY A 582 30.27 36.28 2.71
C GLY A 582 30.55 37.59 1.95
N PHE A 583 31.51 38.40 2.38
CA PHE A 583 31.89 39.68 1.77
C PHE A 583 33.29 39.62 1.14
N VAL A 584 33.46 40.25 -0.03
CA VAL A 584 34.77 40.39 -0.68
C VAL A 584 35.70 41.26 0.18
N ILE A 585 36.86 40.71 0.55
CA ILE A 585 37.90 41.40 1.34
C ILE A 585 38.99 41.98 0.43
N ASP A 586 39.35 41.23 -0.61
CA ASP A 586 40.35 41.61 -1.61
C ASP A 586 39.72 41.54 -3.00
N GLY A 587 39.69 42.67 -3.72
CA GLY A 587 39.03 42.85 -5.01
C GLY A 587 38.22 44.16 -5.08
N GLU A 588 37.41 44.34 -6.12
CA GLU A 588 36.38 45.39 -6.16
C GLU A 588 35.13 44.88 -5.42
N PRO A 589 34.74 45.48 -4.27
CA PRO A 589 33.49 45.12 -3.59
C PRO A 589 32.27 45.36 -4.49
N GLY A 590 31.28 44.46 -4.44
CA GLY A 590 30.07 44.59 -5.25
C GLY A 590 30.23 44.14 -6.70
N PHE A 591 31.03 43.09 -6.95
CA PHE A 591 31.17 42.51 -8.28
C PHE A 591 29.81 42.03 -8.80
N VAL A 592 29.29 42.71 -9.84
CA VAL A 592 28.00 42.40 -10.44
C VAL A 592 28.13 41.20 -11.38
N LEU A 593 27.33 40.18 -11.13
CA LEU A 593 27.24 38.97 -11.93
C LEU A 593 26.47 39.25 -13.23
N GLN A 594 26.71 38.42 -14.23
CA GLN A 594 26.00 38.43 -15.51
C GLN A 594 25.21 37.14 -15.68
N PRO A 595 24.18 37.12 -16.55
CA PRO A 595 23.48 35.89 -16.90
C PRO A 595 24.48 34.81 -17.29
N TYR A 596 24.33 33.63 -16.68
CA TYR A 596 25.15 32.44 -16.89
C TYR A 596 26.56 32.44 -16.31
N ASP A 597 26.87 33.38 -15.41
CA ASP A 597 28.08 33.27 -14.61
C ASP A 597 28.05 32.00 -13.73
N GLN A 598 29.22 31.39 -13.58
CA GLN A 598 29.41 30.22 -12.72
C GLN A 598 30.33 30.58 -11.57
N VAL A 599 29.82 30.50 -10.35
CA VAL A 599 30.53 30.81 -9.11
C VAL A 599 31.00 29.50 -8.46
N TYR A 600 32.30 29.40 -8.16
CA TYR A 600 32.93 28.24 -7.56
C TYR A 600 33.51 28.58 -6.19
N VAL A 601 32.88 28.08 -5.14
CA VAL A 601 33.36 28.19 -3.76
C VAL A 601 34.21 26.96 -3.42
N ARG A 602 35.52 27.13 -3.33
CA ARG A 602 36.45 26.01 -3.14
C ARG A 602 36.45 25.52 -1.69
N LYS A 603 36.77 24.24 -1.48
CA LYS A 603 37.05 23.69 -0.16
C LYS A 603 38.41 24.14 0.37
N SER A 604 38.46 24.54 1.63
CA SER A 604 39.68 24.88 2.33
C SER A 604 40.58 23.63 2.45
N PRO A 605 41.82 23.66 1.93
CA PRO A 605 42.77 22.55 2.06
C PRO A 605 43.16 22.27 3.53
N ALA A 606 43.04 23.27 4.40
CA ALA A 606 43.32 23.15 5.83
C ALA A 606 42.17 22.53 6.62
N TYR A 607 40.95 22.46 6.06
CA TYR A 607 39.79 21.94 6.76
C TYR A 607 39.76 20.42 6.77
N GLN A 608 39.65 19.84 7.97
CA GLN A 608 39.42 18.42 8.17
C GLN A 608 38.40 18.23 9.28
N LYS A 609 37.54 17.23 9.12
CA LYS A 609 36.58 16.85 10.16
C LYS A 609 37.33 16.18 11.32
N GLN A 610 36.82 16.35 12.52
CA GLN A 610 37.32 15.65 13.70
C GLN A 610 37.20 14.12 13.49
N VAL A 611 38.24 13.40 13.91
CA VAL A 611 38.38 11.95 13.75
C VAL A 611 38.50 11.31 15.13
N ASN A 612 37.75 10.23 15.40
CA ASN A 612 37.69 9.56 16.69
C ASN A 612 38.08 8.07 16.60
N VAL A 613 38.69 7.57 17.68
CA VAL A 613 39.08 6.17 17.89
C VAL A 613 38.65 5.73 19.28
N GLN A 614 38.51 4.41 19.50
CA GLN A 614 38.01 3.87 20.75
C GLN A 614 39.03 2.93 21.41
N VAL A 615 39.12 2.99 22.74
CA VAL A 615 39.87 2.02 23.56
C VAL A 615 38.93 1.37 24.56
N THR A 616 38.96 0.05 24.65
CA THR A 616 38.12 -0.75 25.55
C THR A 616 38.90 -1.82 26.31
N GLY A 617 38.36 -2.26 27.44
CA GLY A 617 38.93 -3.33 28.27
C GLY A 617 39.85 -2.80 29.36
N GLU A 618 40.97 -3.47 29.60
CA GLU A 618 41.87 -3.23 30.73
C GLU A 618 42.82 -2.03 30.53
N VAL A 619 42.22 -0.83 30.47
CA VAL A 619 42.90 0.46 30.49
C VAL A 619 42.38 1.34 31.63
N LEU A 620 43.16 2.36 32.01
CA LEU A 620 42.78 3.23 33.13
C LEU A 620 41.51 4.05 32.81
N TYR A 621 41.40 4.55 31.58
CA TYR A 621 40.26 5.30 31.08
C TYR A 621 39.81 4.72 29.73
N GLU A 622 38.77 3.89 29.73
CA GLU A 622 38.13 3.43 28.51
C GLU A 622 37.24 4.52 27.88
N GLY A 623 37.05 4.48 26.57
CA GLY A 623 36.17 5.41 25.86
C GLY A 623 36.69 5.86 24.50
N ASP A 624 36.04 6.91 23.98
CA ASP A 624 36.35 7.52 22.69
C ASP A 624 37.37 8.66 22.84
N TYR A 625 38.37 8.68 21.96
CA TYR A 625 39.43 9.66 21.92
C TYR A 625 39.51 10.30 20.54
N ALA A 626 39.53 11.63 20.51
CA ALA A 626 39.76 12.37 19.27
C ALA A 626 41.25 12.32 18.91
N LEU A 627 41.53 12.02 17.64
CA LEU A 627 42.85 12.16 17.06
C LEU A 627 43.13 13.66 16.86
N THR A 628 44.24 14.13 17.43
CA THR A 628 44.73 15.50 17.29
C THR A 628 45.74 15.64 16.16
N GLU A 629 46.39 14.55 15.76
CA GLU A 629 47.30 14.50 14.61
C GLU A 629 46.97 13.30 13.70
N LYS A 630 47.19 13.43 12.39
CA LYS A 630 47.03 12.31 11.43
C LYS A 630 48.00 11.17 11.67
N SER A 631 49.09 11.43 12.38
CA SER A 631 50.18 10.49 12.65
C SER A 631 50.02 9.73 13.97
N GLU A 632 48.95 9.97 14.74
CA GLU A 632 48.74 9.32 16.04
C GLU A 632 48.70 7.79 15.93
N ARG A 633 49.33 7.13 16.91
CA ARG A 633 49.56 5.69 16.90
C ARG A 633 48.98 4.99 18.13
N LEU A 634 49.06 3.66 18.12
CA LEU A 634 48.62 2.80 19.23
C LEU A 634 49.21 3.27 20.57
N SER A 635 50.51 3.53 20.65
CA SER A 635 51.13 3.96 21.91
C SER A 635 50.62 5.31 22.41
N ASP A 636 50.32 6.24 21.50
CA ASP A 636 49.79 7.57 21.85
C ASP A 636 48.39 7.46 22.43
N LEU A 637 47.56 6.60 21.84
CA LEU A 637 46.21 6.34 22.32
C LEU A 637 46.21 5.64 23.68
N ILE A 638 47.05 4.63 23.90
CA ILE A 638 47.16 3.98 25.21
C ILE A 638 47.66 4.98 26.27
N LYS A 639 48.56 5.89 25.91
CA LYS A 639 49.00 6.96 26.80
C LYS A 639 47.86 7.93 27.13
N LYS A 640 47.03 8.31 26.14
CA LYS A 640 45.80 9.12 26.35
C LYS A 640 44.80 8.40 27.27
N ALA A 641 44.69 7.08 27.15
CA ALA A 641 43.86 6.24 28.00
C ALA A 641 44.42 6.03 29.43
N GLY A 642 45.52 6.70 29.78
CA GLY A 642 46.14 6.59 31.11
C GLY A 642 46.96 5.32 31.32
N GLY A 643 47.28 4.58 30.26
CA GLY A 643 47.98 3.30 30.31
C GLY A 643 47.06 2.10 30.50
N VAL A 644 47.68 0.91 30.57
CA VAL A 644 46.98 -0.36 30.83
C VAL A 644 46.89 -0.65 32.33
N THR A 645 45.86 -1.36 32.77
CA THR A 645 45.71 -1.75 34.19
C THR A 645 46.70 -2.89 34.56
N PRO A 646 46.93 -3.17 35.86
CA PRO A 646 47.73 -4.32 36.28
C PRO A 646 47.15 -5.69 35.88
N PHE A 647 45.86 -5.75 35.53
CA PHE A 647 45.17 -6.97 35.13
C PHE A 647 45.17 -7.18 33.60
N ALA A 648 45.69 -6.20 32.85
CA ALA A 648 45.72 -6.23 31.39
C ALA A 648 46.64 -7.31 30.83
N TYR A 649 46.14 -8.05 29.84
CA TYR A 649 46.96 -8.92 29.01
C TYR A 649 47.33 -8.21 27.70
N ILE A 650 48.42 -7.43 27.75
CA ILE A 650 48.90 -6.59 26.64
C ILE A 650 49.14 -7.41 25.37
N LYS A 651 49.65 -8.64 25.48
CA LYS A 651 49.89 -9.55 24.35
C LYS A 651 48.60 -10.01 23.67
N GLY A 652 47.47 -9.92 24.36
CA GLY A 652 46.14 -10.24 23.85
C GLY A 652 45.43 -9.08 23.18
N ALA A 653 46.01 -7.87 23.19
CA ALA A 653 45.37 -6.71 22.61
C ALA A 653 45.10 -6.89 21.11
N ARG A 654 43.93 -6.45 20.66
CA ARG A 654 43.50 -6.53 19.26
C ARG A 654 43.01 -5.19 18.74
N LEU A 655 43.32 -4.90 17.49
CA LEU A 655 42.80 -3.74 16.76
C LEU A 655 41.73 -4.23 15.80
N SER A 656 40.53 -3.66 15.90
CA SER A 656 39.48 -3.81 14.90
C SER A 656 39.34 -2.52 14.10
N ARG A 657 39.16 -2.67 12.80
CA ARG A 657 39.30 -1.56 11.85
C ARG A 657 38.24 -1.67 10.76
N ARG A 658 37.58 -0.55 10.48
CA ARG A 658 36.55 -0.48 9.44
C ARG A 658 37.16 -0.35 8.05
N ILE A 659 36.68 -1.13 7.08
CA ILE A 659 37.12 -1.08 5.68
C ILE A 659 36.77 0.30 5.09
N ASN A 660 37.75 0.96 4.46
CA ASN A 660 37.51 2.22 3.75
C ASN A 660 37.06 1.97 2.30
N ALA A 661 36.56 3.01 1.62
CA ALA A 661 36.00 2.87 0.27
C ALA A 661 36.99 2.29 -0.77
N ASP A 662 38.27 2.66 -0.67
CA ASP A 662 39.31 2.17 -1.57
C ASP A 662 39.66 0.70 -1.31
N GLU A 663 39.79 0.32 -0.04
CA GLU A 663 40.00 -1.07 0.38
C GLU A 663 38.83 -1.95 -0.05
N ARG A 664 37.60 -1.46 0.11
CA ARG A 664 36.37 -2.14 -0.34
C ARG A 664 36.41 -2.37 -1.85
N LYS A 665 36.71 -1.33 -2.62
CA LYS A 665 36.80 -1.43 -4.09
C LYS A 665 37.87 -2.42 -4.54
N ARG A 666 39.03 -2.43 -3.88
CA ARG A 666 40.09 -3.43 -4.16
C ARG A 666 39.63 -4.84 -3.82
N MET A 667 38.94 -5.02 -2.70
CA MET A 667 38.42 -6.31 -2.27
C MET A 667 37.33 -6.83 -3.23
N GLU A 668 36.40 -5.98 -3.64
CA GLU A 668 35.40 -6.26 -4.68
C GLU A 668 36.06 -6.68 -6.00
N THR A 669 37.12 -5.98 -6.41
CA THR A 669 37.89 -6.33 -7.62
C THR A 669 38.50 -7.73 -7.51
N VAL A 670 39.05 -8.10 -6.35
CA VAL A 670 39.64 -9.43 -6.12
C VAL A 670 38.55 -10.51 -6.12
N LEU A 671 37.38 -10.23 -5.54
CA LEU A 671 36.21 -11.11 -5.56
C LEU A 671 35.73 -11.35 -7.00
N ASP A 672 35.67 -10.31 -7.82
CA ASP A 672 35.24 -10.43 -9.22
C ASP A 672 36.27 -11.18 -10.07
N MET A 673 37.57 -10.97 -9.84
CA MET A 673 38.61 -11.78 -10.46
C MET A 673 38.51 -13.26 -10.05
N ALA A 674 38.20 -13.54 -8.78
CA ALA A 674 38.00 -14.90 -8.28
C ALA A 674 36.76 -15.59 -8.87
N LYS A 675 35.68 -14.83 -9.16
CA LYS A 675 34.48 -15.34 -9.84
C LYS A 675 34.71 -15.68 -11.32
N THR A 676 35.71 -15.08 -11.95
CA THR A 676 35.96 -15.20 -13.41
C THR A 676 36.90 -16.37 -13.76
N GLY A 677 37.52 -17.03 -12.77
CA GLY A 677 38.32 -18.24 -12.98
C GLY A 677 37.47 -19.48 -13.25
N LYS A 678 37.97 -20.42 -14.08
CA LYS A 678 37.31 -21.71 -14.43
C LYS A 678 37.03 -22.65 -13.24
N ASP A 679 37.56 -22.33 -12.05
CA ASP A 679 37.23 -22.98 -10.79
C ASP A 679 36.24 -22.11 -10.00
N SER A 680 34.96 -22.16 -10.38
CA SER A 680 33.88 -21.45 -9.71
C SER A 680 33.59 -22.08 -8.34
N ILE A 681 34.38 -21.68 -7.34
CA ILE A 681 33.97 -21.80 -5.94
C ILE A 681 32.72 -20.93 -5.75
N ASP A 682 31.81 -21.38 -4.90
CA ASP A 682 30.57 -20.68 -4.53
C ASP A 682 30.91 -19.43 -3.68
N VAL A 683 31.51 -18.41 -4.30
CA VAL A 683 31.94 -17.12 -3.69
C VAL A 683 30.75 -16.33 -3.12
N ASN A 684 29.53 -16.67 -3.54
CA ASN A 684 28.28 -16.03 -3.09
C ASN A 684 27.96 -16.22 -1.60
N ARG A 685 28.73 -17.05 -0.86
CA ARG A 685 28.55 -17.27 0.59
C ARG A 685 29.55 -16.52 1.48
N LEU A 686 30.51 -15.78 0.94
CA LEU A 686 31.40 -14.96 1.77
C LEU A 686 30.74 -13.61 2.09
N ASP A 687 30.14 -13.53 3.27
CA ASP A 687 29.78 -12.25 3.89
C ASP A 687 31.03 -11.65 4.54
N LEU A 688 31.60 -10.65 3.88
CA LEU A 688 32.75 -9.91 4.38
C LEU A 688 32.20 -8.68 5.09
N GLY A 689 32.04 -8.77 6.41
CA GLY A 689 31.62 -7.63 7.22
C GLY A 689 32.53 -6.41 7.03
N ASP A 690 32.01 -5.22 7.34
CA ASP A 690 32.75 -3.95 7.19
C ASP A 690 33.94 -3.80 8.17
N ILE A 691 34.13 -4.73 9.11
CA ILE A 691 35.16 -4.69 10.17
C ILE A 691 36.07 -5.90 10.02
N TYR A 692 37.39 -5.66 10.05
CA TYR A 692 38.40 -6.71 10.10
C TYR A 692 39.36 -6.49 11.26
N TYR A 693 40.02 -7.57 11.69
CA TYR A 693 41.03 -7.52 12.75
C TYR A 693 42.42 -7.34 12.18
N VAL A 694 43.18 -6.42 12.77
CA VAL A 694 44.61 -6.22 12.52
C VAL A 694 45.37 -6.86 13.66
N GLY A 695 46.24 -7.83 13.35
CA GLY A 695 47.09 -8.46 14.35
C GLY A 695 48.16 -7.48 14.84
N ILE A 696 48.10 -7.09 16.11
CA ILE A 696 49.02 -6.13 16.72
C ILE A 696 49.93 -6.78 17.76
N ASP A 697 51.08 -6.16 17.99
CA ASP A 697 51.99 -6.46 19.10
C ASP A 697 52.10 -5.20 19.96
N LEU A 698 51.09 -5.01 20.81
CA LEU A 698 50.95 -3.78 21.60
C LEU A 698 52.08 -3.61 22.61
N GLU A 699 52.59 -4.70 23.18
CA GLU A 699 53.73 -4.68 24.09
C GLU A 699 54.97 -4.09 23.41
N LYS A 700 55.24 -4.54 22.18
CA LYS A 700 56.34 -4.00 21.38
C LYS A 700 56.09 -2.55 20.93
N ALA A 701 54.84 -2.18 20.61
CA ALA A 701 54.46 -0.82 20.28
C ALA A 701 54.71 0.15 21.44
N MET A 702 54.33 -0.24 22.66
CA MET A 702 54.52 0.55 23.88
C MET A 702 56.00 0.67 24.29
N LEU A 703 56.79 -0.40 24.12
CA LEU A 703 58.23 -0.40 24.43
C LEU A 703 59.06 0.38 23.41
N LYS A 704 58.62 0.42 22.14
CA LYS A 704 59.28 1.15 21.05
C LYS A 704 58.25 1.94 20.23
N PRO A 705 57.77 3.09 20.74
CA PRO A 705 56.90 4.00 20.00
C PRO A 705 57.49 4.37 18.64
N GLY A 706 56.65 4.47 17.61
CA GLY A 706 57.03 4.74 16.23
C GLY A 706 57.64 3.56 15.46
N SER A 707 57.80 2.39 16.09
CA SER A 707 58.23 1.17 15.39
C SER A 707 57.15 0.63 14.45
N SER A 708 57.48 -0.36 13.62
CA SER A 708 56.49 -1.02 12.74
C SER A 708 55.39 -1.77 13.50
N ALA A 709 55.55 -2.01 14.80
CA ALA A 709 54.51 -2.57 15.66
C ALA A 709 53.50 -1.50 16.14
N ASP A 710 53.88 -0.22 16.08
CA ASP A 710 53.10 0.91 16.55
C ASP A 710 52.30 1.52 15.38
N ILE A 711 51.15 0.92 15.10
CA ILE A 711 50.33 1.20 13.92
C ILE A 711 49.69 2.59 14.01
N VAL A 712 49.64 3.32 12.89
CA VAL A 712 48.92 4.60 12.78
C VAL A 712 47.41 4.36 12.80
N LEU A 713 46.72 5.14 13.61
CA LEU A 713 45.29 5.03 13.84
C LEU A 713 44.48 5.78 12.77
N ARG A 714 43.24 5.34 12.57
CA ARG A 714 42.27 5.97 11.68
C ARG A 714 40.87 5.98 12.27
N GLU A 715 40.00 6.78 11.66
CA GLU A 715 38.59 6.89 12.04
C GLU A 715 37.93 5.53 12.29
N GLY A 716 37.34 5.38 13.47
CA GLY A 716 36.59 4.19 13.86
C GLY A 716 37.45 2.97 14.19
N ASP A 717 38.76 3.12 14.36
CA ASP A 717 39.59 2.07 14.95
C ASP A 717 39.19 1.83 16.41
N VAL A 718 39.06 0.56 16.79
CA VAL A 718 38.78 0.14 18.17
C VAL A 718 39.88 -0.79 18.64
N ILE A 719 40.53 -0.43 19.74
CA ILE A 719 41.55 -1.26 20.40
C ILE A 719 40.95 -1.85 21.66
N GLU A 720 40.98 -3.17 21.72
CA GLU A 720 40.50 -3.93 22.87
C GLU A 720 41.66 -4.59 23.57
N ILE A 721 41.80 -4.32 24.87
CA ILE A 721 42.84 -4.90 25.72
C ILE A 721 42.15 -5.87 26.69
N PRO A 722 42.31 -7.19 26.52
CA PRO A 722 41.62 -8.15 27.38
C PRO A 722 42.28 -8.27 28.76
N GLU A 723 41.52 -8.78 29.72
CA GLU A 723 42.03 -9.20 31.03
C GLU A 723 42.94 -10.44 30.90
N TYR A 724 43.91 -10.56 31.80
CA TYR A 724 44.77 -11.71 31.94
C TYR A 724 44.00 -12.98 32.31
N ASN A 725 43.85 -13.87 31.33
CA ASN A 725 43.22 -15.16 31.52
C ASN A 725 44.26 -16.28 31.57
N ASN A 726 44.48 -16.86 32.75
CA ASN A 726 45.43 -17.95 32.97
C ASN A 726 44.89 -19.33 32.56
N THR A 727 44.18 -19.43 31.44
CA THR A 727 43.63 -20.70 30.93
C THR A 727 43.94 -20.92 29.45
N VAL A 728 43.88 -22.18 29.01
CA VAL A 728 44.02 -22.61 27.61
C VAL A 728 42.77 -23.39 27.26
N ARG A 729 42.08 -22.97 26.20
CA ARG A 729 40.91 -23.69 25.68
C ARG A 729 41.36 -24.74 24.68
N ILE A 730 40.90 -25.98 24.82
CA ILE A 730 41.15 -27.07 23.87
C ILE A 730 39.84 -27.46 23.19
N SER A 731 39.83 -27.32 21.87
CA SER A 731 38.63 -27.48 21.04
C SER A 731 38.88 -28.39 19.84
N GLY A 732 37.80 -28.92 19.26
CA GLY A 732 37.82 -29.75 18.05
C GLY A 732 37.93 -31.25 18.33
N ALA A 733 38.70 -31.96 17.51
CA ALA A 733 38.80 -33.42 17.49
C ALA A 733 39.70 -34.00 18.60
N VAL A 734 39.42 -33.65 19.85
CA VAL A 734 40.01 -34.25 21.06
C VAL A 734 39.00 -35.21 21.70
N MET A 735 39.42 -36.01 22.68
CA MET A 735 38.52 -36.95 23.36
C MET A 735 37.45 -36.22 24.17
N TYR A 736 37.81 -35.13 24.84
CA TYR A 736 36.89 -34.27 25.59
C TYR A 736 37.32 -32.79 25.51
N PRO A 737 36.63 -31.94 24.71
CA PRO A 737 36.90 -30.51 24.67
C PRO A 737 36.72 -29.87 26.04
N ASN A 738 37.74 -29.17 26.53
CA ASN A 738 37.73 -28.54 27.84
C ASN A 738 38.64 -27.30 27.88
N THR A 739 38.55 -26.55 28.98
CA THR A 739 39.45 -25.44 29.29
C THR A 739 40.25 -25.82 30.52
N VAL A 740 41.57 -25.63 30.47
CA VAL A 740 42.48 -26.02 31.56
C VAL A 740 43.38 -24.86 31.94
N SER A 741 43.89 -24.86 33.17
CA SER A 741 44.83 -23.82 33.63
C SER A 741 46.09 -23.81 32.77
N PHE A 742 46.56 -22.61 32.43
CA PHE A 742 47.83 -22.44 31.74
C PHE A 742 48.98 -22.73 32.73
N GLU A 743 49.92 -23.55 32.28
CA GLU A 743 51.17 -23.85 32.95
C GLU A 743 52.35 -23.53 32.02
N ASP A 744 53.28 -22.73 32.53
CA ASP A 744 54.44 -22.29 31.77
C ASP A 744 55.36 -23.47 31.39
N GLY A 745 55.95 -23.40 30.20
CA GLY A 745 56.83 -24.42 29.63
C GLY A 745 56.14 -25.73 29.19
N LYS A 746 54.83 -25.90 29.39
CA LYS A 746 54.10 -27.08 28.94
C LYS A 746 53.89 -27.08 27.43
N THR A 747 54.10 -28.24 26.82
CA THR A 747 53.94 -28.40 25.36
C THR A 747 52.48 -28.62 24.97
N LEU A 748 52.16 -28.40 23.69
CA LEU A 748 50.87 -28.78 23.11
C LEU A 748 50.40 -30.20 23.49
N LYS A 749 51.33 -31.16 23.56
CA LYS A 749 51.02 -32.54 23.92
C LYS A 749 50.38 -32.63 25.31
N TYR A 750 50.90 -31.87 26.28
CA TYR A 750 50.36 -31.82 27.65
C TYR A 750 48.89 -31.40 27.65
N TYR A 751 48.57 -30.28 26.99
CA TYR A 751 47.20 -29.76 26.93
C TYR A 751 46.24 -30.70 26.20
N ILE A 752 46.71 -31.39 25.16
CA ILE A 752 45.89 -32.40 24.47
C ILE A 752 45.67 -33.63 25.34
N GLU A 753 46.64 -34.04 26.15
CA GLU A 753 46.48 -35.12 27.14
C GLU A 753 45.48 -34.75 28.25
N GLN A 754 45.46 -33.49 28.69
CA GLN A 754 44.44 -32.97 29.61
C GLN A 754 43.01 -33.00 29.02
N ALA A 755 42.90 -33.02 27.69
CA ALA A 755 41.64 -33.23 26.96
C ALA A 755 41.33 -34.71 26.68
N GLY A 756 41.98 -35.64 27.40
CA GLY A 756 41.86 -37.09 27.20
C GLY A 756 42.60 -37.63 25.97
N GLY A 757 43.43 -36.81 25.34
CA GLY A 757 44.15 -37.14 24.11
C GLY A 757 43.37 -36.79 22.84
N TYR A 758 43.94 -37.19 21.70
CA TYR A 758 43.31 -36.98 20.39
C TYR A 758 42.12 -37.92 20.18
N GLY A 759 41.00 -37.38 19.68
CA GLY A 759 39.85 -38.20 19.27
C GLY A 759 40.18 -39.13 18.09
N PHE A 760 39.38 -40.19 17.89
CA PHE A 760 39.60 -41.19 16.83
C PHE A 760 39.76 -40.58 15.43
N ARG A 761 39.04 -39.48 15.16
CA ARG A 761 39.07 -38.76 13.88
C ARG A 761 40.00 -37.54 13.90
N ALA A 762 40.95 -37.41 14.81
CA ALA A 762 41.81 -36.23 14.89
C ALA A 762 42.88 -36.15 13.78
N LYS A 763 43.00 -35.00 13.12
CA LYS A 763 44.11 -34.71 12.18
C LYS A 763 45.29 -34.10 12.93
N LYS A 764 45.99 -34.97 13.68
CA LYS A 764 47.07 -34.62 14.64
C LYS A 764 48.14 -33.66 14.08
N SER A 765 48.47 -33.75 12.80
CA SER A 765 49.51 -32.95 12.13
C SER A 765 49.09 -31.54 11.70
N LYS A 766 47.83 -31.16 11.94
CA LYS A 766 47.26 -29.86 11.54
C LYS A 766 46.59 -29.11 12.70
N ALA A 767 46.94 -29.41 13.95
CA ALA A 767 46.50 -28.56 15.06
C ALA A 767 47.03 -27.13 14.89
N TYR A 768 46.27 -26.13 15.33
CA TYR A 768 46.67 -24.73 15.30
C TYR A 768 46.21 -24.01 16.59
N ILE A 769 46.90 -22.93 16.92
CA ILE A 769 46.68 -22.12 18.10
C ILE A 769 46.15 -20.77 17.63
N VAL A 770 45.04 -20.34 18.22
CA VAL A 770 44.47 -19.00 18.05
C VAL A 770 44.78 -18.20 19.33
N TYR A 771 45.50 -17.10 19.20
CA TYR A 771 45.83 -16.21 20.32
C TYR A 771 44.72 -15.16 20.53
N MET A 772 44.66 -14.55 21.71
CA MET A 772 43.65 -13.54 22.04
C MET A 772 43.72 -12.31 21.12
N ASN A 773 44.92 -11.96 20.63
CA ASN A 773 45.12 -10.90 19.65
C ASN A 773 44.68 -11.27 18.21
N GLY A 774 44.05 -12.43 18.03
CA GLY A 774 43.56 -12.93 16.74
C GLY A 774 44.61 -13.59 15.85
N GLN A 775 45.89 -13.63 16.26
CA GLN A 775 46.93 -14.31 15.48
C GLN A 775 46.75 -15.83 15.52
N VAL A 776 47.04 -16.50 14.40
CA VAL A 776 46.95 -17.96 14.29
C VAL A 776 48.32 -18.56 13.98
N LYS A 777 48.77 -19.53 14.77
CA LYS A 777 50.01 -20.29 14.53
C LYS A 777 49.73 -21.79 14.39
N ARG A 778 50.34 -22.43 13.40
CA ARG A 778 50.28 -23.88 13.25
C ARG A 778 51.16 -24.57 14.31
N ALA A 779 50.63 -25.60 14.96
CA ALA A 779 51.38 -26.41 15.89
C ALA A 779 52.49 -27.22 15.19
N LYS A 780 53.75 -27.01 15.57
CA LYS A 780 54.90 -27.82 15.15
C LYS A 780 55.33 -28.76 16.29
N LYS A 781 55.74 -29.99 15.96
CA LYS A 781 56.13 -31.01 16.95
C LYS A 781 57.41 -30.56 17.67
N GLY A 782 57.36 -30.43 19.00
CA GLY A 782 58.52 -30.09 19.85
C GLY A 782 58.68 -28.63 20.27
N SER A 783 57.82 -27.71 19.81
CA SER A 783 57.90 -26.29 20.19
C SER A 783 57.27 -26.07 21.58
N ARG A 784 58.09 -25.68 22.57
CA ARG A 784 57.67 -25.40 23.96
C ARG A 784 56.98 -24.04 24.13
N GLU A 785 57.25 -23.06 23.25
CA GLU A 785 56.81 -21.66 23.40
C GLU A 785 55.52 -21.30 22.61
N LEU A 786 54.74 -22.30 22.16
CA LEU A 786 53.56 -22.02 21.32
C LEU A 786 52.29 -21.70 22.10
N ILE A 787 52.16 -22.20 23.33
CA ILE A 787 50.95 -22.02 24.15
C ILE A 787 51.11 -20.77 24.99
N GLN A 788 50.10 -19.91 24.99
CA GLN A 788 50.07 -18.67 25.77
C GLN A 788 48.77 -18.60 26.58
N PRO A 789 48.74 -17.82 27.67
CA PRO A 789 47.50 -17.52 28.39
C PRO A 789 46.39 -17.04 27.46
N GLY A 790 45.19 -17.58 27.66
CA GLY A 790 43.97 -17.25 26.90
C GLY A 790 43.92 -17.77 25.47
N CYS A 791 44.92 -18.52 25.00
CA CYS A 791 44.90 -19.08 23.66
C CYS A 791 43.94 -20.28 23.53
N GLU A 792 43.51 -20.54 22.30
CA GLU A 792 42.71 -21.70 21.94
C GLU A 792 43.49 -22.65 21.04
N VAL A 793 43.62 -23.89 21.49
CA VAL A 793 44.18 -25.01 20.72
C VAL A 793 43.05 -25.69 19.97
N ILE A 794 43.08 -25.63 18.64
CA ILE A 794 42.06 -26.25 17.78
C ILE A 794 42.67 -27.45 17.06
N VAL A 795 42.07 -28.62 17.27
CA VAL A 795 42.43 -29.86 16.56
C VAL A 795 41.39 -30.14 15.47
N PRO A 796 41.75 -30.08 14.18
CA PRO A 796 40.80 -30.38 13.12
C PRO A 796 40.51 -31.88 13.00
N VAL A 797 39.34 -32.22 12.43
CA VAL A 797 38.96 -33.59 12.10
C VAL A 797 39.64 -34.07 10.80
N LYS A 798 39.88 -35.39 10.70
CA LYS A 798 40.24 -36.08 9.46
C LYS A 798 38.99 -36.14 8.57
N GLU A 799 39.12 -35.65 7.35
CA GLU A 799 38.10 -35.79 6.32
C GLU A 799 37.94 -37.28 5.96
N LYS A 800 36.69 -37.75 5.87
CA LYS A 800 36.39 -39.06 5.28
C LYS A 800 36.70 -38.95 3.79
N SER A 801 37.67 -39.72 3.31
CA SER A 801 37.96 -39.72 1.89
C SER A 801 37.25 -40.90 1.21
N ASN A 802 36.05 -40.65 0.71
CA ASN A 802 35.49 -41.49 -0.35
C ASN A 802 36.24 -41.13 -1.64
N TRP A 803 37.34 -41.83 -1.88
CA TRP A 803 38.20 -41.60 -3.04
C TRP A 803 37.61 -42.22 -4.30
N SER A 804 37.13 -41.36 -5.21
CA SER A 804 36.99 -41.65 -6.64
C SER A 804 38.01 -40.78 -7.39
N LEU A 805 38.75 -41.40 -8.32
CA LEU A 805 39.77 -40.77 -9.17
C LEU A 805 39.23 -39.58 -10.00
N GLN A 806 37.91 -39.44 -10.10
CA GLN A 806 37.26 -38.29 -10.76
C GLN A 806 37.38 -36.98 -9.97
N ASN A 807 37.60 -37.04 -8.63
CA ASN A 807 37.65 -35.85 -7.75
C ASN A 807 39.08 -35.40 -7.37
N THR A 808 40.13 -36.11 -7.80
CA THR A 808 41.53 -35.73 -7.48
C THR A 808 42.07 -34.59 -8.35
N LEU A 809 41.42 -34.29 -9.48
CA LEU A 809 41.76 -33.14 -10.33
C LEU A 809 41.03 -31.84 -9.92
N SER A 810 39.97 -31.91 -9.11
CA SER A 810 39.19 -30.74 -8.66
C SER A 810 39.56 -30.23 -7.25
N ILE A 811 40.21 -31.04 -6.40
CA ILE A 811 40.61 -30.61 -5.04
C ILE A 811 42.02 -29.98 -4.99
N ALA A 812 42.91 -30.34 -5.92
CA ALA A 812 44.21 -29.69 -6.05
C ALA A 812 44.08 -28.22 -6.48
N THR A 813 43.03 -27.87 -7.25
CA THR A 813 42.77 -26.50 -7.70
C THR A 813 41.97 -25.67 -6.69
N THR A 814 40.98 -26.26 -6.01
CA THR A 814 40.12 -25.53 -5.05
C THR A 814 40.79 -25.15 -3.73
N SER A 815 41.75 -25.95 -3.23
CA SER A 815 42.50 -25.60 -2.02
C SER A 815 43.63 -24.60 -2.28
N ALA A 816 44.19 -24.61 -3.51
CA ALA A 816 45.15 -23.61 -3.96
C ALA A 816 44.47 -22.25 -4.16
N SER A 817 43.27 -22.21 -4.74
CA SER A 817 42.54 -20.96 -5.00
C SER A 817 41.97 -20.29 -3.74
N LEU A 818 41.48 -21.05 -2.76
CA LEU A 818 41.11 -20.49 -1.45
C LEU A 818 42.34 -20.00 -0.67
N ALA A 819 43.46 -20.73 -0.73
CA ALA A 819 44.70 -20.30 -0.08
C ALA A 819 45.31 -19.06 -0.76
N THR A 820 45.24 -18.94 -2.09
CA THR A 820 45.68 -17.73 -2.81
C THR A 820 44.71 -16.58 -2.61
N MET A 821 43.41 -16.81 -2.46
CA MET A 821 42.42 -15.77 -2.15
C MET A 821 42.59 -15.25 -0.72
N ILE A 822 42.77 -16.15 0.26
CA ILE A 822 43.08 -15.76 1.64
C ILE A 822 44.45 -15.08 1.71
N ALA A 823 45.45 -15.56 0.98
CA ALA A 823 46.77 -14.94 0.91
C ALA A 823 46.75 -13.59 0.19
N SER A 824 45.95 -13.41 -0.86
CA SER A 824 45.82 -12.14 -1.58
C SER A 824 45.02 -11.13 -0.77
N ILE A 825 43.92 -11.53 -0.13
CA ILE A 825 43.20 -10.69 0.84
C ILE A 825 44.13 -10.30 1.99
N ALA A 826 44.90 -11.24 2.55
CA ALA A 826 45.86 -10.94 3.62
C ALA A 826 47.05 -10.07 3.17
N ASN A 827 47.43 -10.09 1.88
CA ASN A 827 48.49 -9.25 1.32
C ASN A 827 47.98 -7.87 0.88
N ILE A 828 46.66 -7.71 0.65
CA ILE A 828 45.99 -6.43 0.35
C ILE A 828 45.64 -5.66 1.63
N LEU A 829 45.50 -6.38 2.76
CA LEU A 829 45.25 -5.82 4.10
C LEU A 829 46.54 -5.53 4.91
N LYS A 830 47.73 -5.80 4.35
CA LYS A 830 49.03 -5.32 4.84
C LYS A 830 49.37 -4.00 4.17
#